data_AF-A0A2D6JEU6-F1
#
_entry.id   AF-A0A2D6JEU6-F1
#
_cell.length_a   1.000
_cell.length_b   1.000
_cell.length_c   1.000
_cell.angle_alpha   90.00
_cell.angle_beta   90.00
_cell.angle_gamma   90.00
#
_symmetry.space_group_name_H-M   'P 1'
#
loop_
_entity.id
_entity.type
_entity.pdbx_description
1 polymer ?
#
loop_
_entity_poly.entity_id
_entity_poly.type
_entity_poly.pdbx_seq_one_letter_code
_entity_poly.pdbx_strand_id
1 'polypeptide(L)'
;MFFKKGLNQLFYQFLIFFLLSISLAAQVNLINDVNHQAKETLEWAYDNGVDPNTKMGKELLDLLAEYPDAAKFAVEFLGKQKLRVPWGINTFRGLLAPNSIKILFMGQEGVHQSEASTRPGGSGFGLRVQAIAWQLGVWFGAATTNSYMNTIFGQYATYNTPYLEIDNGKIKVRTANMVNNNFWLFSHAENSPIAEFRNKFLDWIIRNNKDSLKLIVTMGGGAADGMAGFLKAKGAELNPQVPEEQSKKIVAIRTKLVSAGGNNEFAVPLDHEGNDLYKKVLGEENPNYKDQAVRDRAVKLFSENIHKYLPNVSLIGGGLNSSGLVSTAQIRGYDYGSMKINGKRTRNLKGLPLSDGTSMGDLAVLDIPHPSALARKNRIRTAGKVLTKRFKLLKPYRHFLDSIVEEGMRSSFFEDGKMIFNKQAIPHSHYDFMTPGIFTLGSGQASRPNKYSIGIGSKTRINVSKDVAKDRLFAKPNEYPEKGQIYTNRASKGEERYHFDRGPGVDLAKKMIQSLDEKQIFAKKRGKSWSKDGVSAFYSSTHPDVKFFGSYRGDLQNPKAVVFADPAGYDDLLTKKALTGARGQYLHGMLEDLGYKHDYAVFKTVPFGMDLATKSDWEYILEKTKSYRDIMYQHLIDTKPEVIFTDGKYAQRELARIAGDLYMPVYNIERIESKPSEGIAKVMKQISPKFSKYKAHAENIPVMHMPLFMRLWWGTTGDRVWPVENKERGKLFITQVPYWAANQNKFTGQDELTRSYLDSLFRLQESLGLPIGQEDHDKHLERIGETRSSCLRSAIKRQL
;
A
#
# COMPACT_ATOMS: atom_id res chain seq x y z
N MET A 1 63.89 -28.86 13.13
CA MET A 1 62.99 -27.82 13.70
C MET A 1 62.14 -27.08 12.63
N PHE A 2 62.56 -27.02 11.37
CA PHE A 2 61.80 -26.33 10.29
C PHE A 2 60.54 -27.06 9.79
N PHE A 3 60.47 -28.40 9.88
CA PHE A 3 59.30 -29.17 9.43
C PHE A 3 58.05 -29.05 10.33
N LYS A 4 58.19 -28.68 11.62
CA LYS A 4 57.05 -28.54 12.55
C LYS A 4 56.30 -27.21 12.43
N LYS A 5 56.95 -26.13 11.96
CA LYS A 5 56.29 -24.83 11.77
C LYS A 5 55.45 -24.76 10.50
N GLY A 6 55.90 -25.37 9.40
CA GLY A 6 55.15 -25.42 8.14
C GLY A 6 53.88 -26.27 8.23
N LEU A 7 53.92 -27.39 8.97
CA LEU A 7 52.77 -28.27 9.14
C LEU A 7 51.63 -27.61 9.94
N ASN A 8 51.98 -26.83 10.98
CA ASN A 8 50.99 -26.10 11.76
C ASN A 8 50.34 -24.97 10.94
N GLN A 9 51.09 -24.27 10.09
CA GLN A 9 50.54 -23.18 9.28
C GLN A 9 49.58 -23.70 8.18
N LEU A 10 49.94 -24.84 7.55
CA LEU A 10 49.05 -25.56 6.63
C LEU A 10 47.80 -26.08 7.32
N PHE A 11 47.92 -26.60 8.55
CA PHE A 11 46.78 -27.07 9.33
C PHE A 11 45.83 -25.92 9.72
N TYR A 12 46.35 -24.76 10.13
CA TYR A 12 45.53 -23.59 10.43
C TYR A 12 44.86 -22.99 9.19
N GLN A 13 45.55 -22.93 8.05
CA GLN A 13 44.94 -22.49 6.80
C GLN A 13 43.84 -23.47 6.35
N PHE A 14 44.08 -24.77 6.48
CA PHE A 14 43.08 -25.79 6.17
C PHE A 14 41.87 -25.70 7.11
N LEU A 15 42.09 -25.47 8.41
CA LEU A 15 41.02 -25.31 9.40
C LEU A 15 40.18 -24.05 9.14
N ILE A 16 40.82 -22.92 8.77
CA ILE A 16 40.11 -21.69 8.40
C ILE A 16 39.32 -21.89 7.11
N PHE A 17 39.89 -22.54 6.11
CA PHE A 17 39.20 -22.85 4.85
C PHE A 17 38.06 -23.83 5.07
N PHE A 18 38.24 -24.82 5.94
CA PHE A 18 37.22 -25.80 6.33
C PHE A 18 36.08 -25.12 7.09
N LEU A 19 36.38 -24.27 8.07
CA LEU A 19 35.37 -23.50 8.81
C LEU A 19 34.63 -22.48 7.93
N LEU A 20 35.33 -21.79 7.02
CA LEU A 20 34.70 -20.93 6.01
C LEU A 20 33.85 -21.74 5.02
N SER A 21 34.29 -22.94 4.64
CA SER A 21 33.50 -23.82 3.76
C SER A 21 32.26 -24.38 4.47
N ILE A 22 32.32 -24.61 5.79
CA ILE A 22 31.15 -24.99 6.60
C ILE A 22 30.21 -23.80 6.78
N SER A 23 30.71 -22.57 6.99
CA SER A 23 29.85 -21.37 7.06
C SER A 23 29.21 -21.04 5.72
N LEU A 24 29.95 -21.24 4.62
CA LEU A 24 29.44 -21.06 3.26
C LEU A 24 28.48 -22.19 2.89
N ALA A 25 28.75 -23.44 3.27
CA ALA A 25 27.83 -24.56 3.08
C ALA A 25 26.60 -24.44 3.97
N ALA A 26 26.68 -23.85 5.16
CA ALA A 26 25.53 -23.54 6.01
C ALA A 26 24.68 -22.40 5.43
N GLN A 27 25.30 -21.36 4.88
CA GLN A 27 24.58 -20.29 4.16
C GLN A 27 23.99 -20.78 2.83
N VAL A 28 24.71 -21.63 2.10
CA VAL A 28 24.24 -22.27 0.87
C VAL A 28 23.18 -23.32 1.17
N ASN A 29 23.22 -24.04 2.29
CA ASN A 29 22.15 -24.92 2.73
C ASN A 29 20.93 -24.16 3.24
N LEU A 30 21.09 -22.98 3.88
CA LEU A 30 19.96 -22.11 4.22
C LEU A 30 19.28 -21.52 2.97
N ILE A 31 20.08 -21.19 1.95
CA ILE A 31 19.59 -20.69 0.64
C ILE A 31 19.03 -21.86 -0.19
N ASN A 32 19.60 -23.06 -0.10
CA ASN A 32 19.13 -24.25 -0.80
C ASN A 32 17.91 -24.90 -0.13
N ASP A 33 17.73 -24.79 1.19
CA ASP A 33 16.47 -25.18 1.86
C ASP A 33 15.32 -24.24 1.49
N VAL A 34 15.61 -22.96 1.25
CA VAL A 34 14.64 -22.00 0.70
C VAL A 34 14.32 -22.30 -0.77
N ASN A 35 15.28 -22.82 -1.54
CA ASN A 35 15.10 -23.10 -2.97
C ASN A 35 14.53 -24.51 -3.27
N HIS A 36 14.80 -25.52 -2.45
CA HIS A 36 14.23 -26.86 -2.62
C HIS A 36 12.76 -26.94 -2.14
N GLN A 37 12.33 -26.01 -1.28
CA GLN A 37 10.93 -25.78 -0.90
C GLN A 37 10.09 -25.05 -1.95
N ALA A 38 10.71 -24.48 -3.00
CA ALA A 38 9.99 -23.66 -3.99
C ALA A 38 9.06 -24.49 -4.92
N LYS A 39 9.23 -25.82 -4.99
CA LYS A 39 8.46 -26.70 -5.89
C LYS A 39 7.29 -27.44 -5.23
N GLU A 40 7.24 -27.55 -3.91
CA GLU A 40 6.15 -28.21 -3.17
C GLU A 40 5.58 -27.25 -2.11
N THR A 41 4.58 -26.46 -2.54
CA THR A 41 3.60 -25.69 -1.75
C THR A 41 4.09 -24.62 -0.74
N LEU A 42 4.17 -23.37 -1.22
CA LEU A 42 4.19 -22.12 -0.43
C LEU A 42 2.84 -21.75 0.23
N GLU A 43 2.07 -22.72 0.71
CA GLU A 43 0.77 -22.43 1.34
C GLU A 43 0.92 -21.72 2.69
N TRP A 44 2.03 -21.95 3.40
CA TRP A 44 2.34 -21.34 4.69
C TRP A 44 3.36 -20.19 4.63
N ALA A 45 3.83 -19.80 3.44
CA ALA A 45 4.76 -18.68 3.31
C ALA A 45 4.03 -17.34 3.47
N TYR A 46 4.71 -16.35 4.06
CA TYR A 46 4.18 -15.02 4.33
C TYR A 46 5.29 -13.97 4.35
N ASP A 47 4.92 -12.69 4.29
CA ASP A 47 5.83 -11.57 4.48
C ASP A 47 6.05 -11.35 5.99
N ASN A 48 7.26 -11.66 6.45
CA ASN A 48 7.69 -11.48 7.84
C ASN A 48 8.25 -10.07 8.14
N GLY A 49 8.20 -9.16 7.16
CA GLY A 49 8.82 -7.84 7.26
C GLY A 49 10.35 -7.89 7.19
N VAL A 50 10.98 -6.75 7.45
CA VAL A 50 12.45 -6.66 7.56
C VAL A 50 12.95 -7.18 8.91
N ASP A 51 14.21 -7.57 8.97
CA ASP A 51 14.86 -7.91 10.24
C ASP A 51 15.35 -6.65 10.98
N PRO A 52 14.74 -6.25 12.12
CA PRO A 52 15.12 -5.05 12.87
C PRO A 52 16.54 -5.11 13.45
N ASN A 53 17.21 -6.27 13.45
CA ASN A 53 18.59 -6.40 13.92
C ASN A 53 19.63 -6.08 12.84
N THR A 54 19.20 -5.96 11.58
CA THR A 54 20.10 -5.64 10.46
C THR A 54 20.13 -4.14 10.19
N LYS A 55 21.26 -3.63 9.66
CA LYS A 55 21.38 -2.22 9.26
C LYS A 55 20.29 -1.82 8.25
N MET A 56 20.10 -2.63 7.20
CA MET A 56 19.07 -2.37 6.18
C MET A 56 17.66 -2.43 6.75
N GLY A 57 17.40 -3.35 7.68
CA GLY A 57 16.10 -3.43 8.34
C GLY A 57 15.81 -2.21 9.19
N LYS A 58 16.73 -1.80 10.08
CA LYS A 58 16.58 -0.55 10.86
C LYS A 58 16.36 0.65 9.96
N GLU A 59 17.16 0.77 8.89
CA GLU A 59 17.04 1.87 7.93
C GLU A 59 15.65 1.94 7.28
N LEU A 60 15.04 0.80 6.91
CA LEU A 60 13.67 0.81 6.40
C LEU A 60 12.68 1.26 7.47
N LEU A 61 12.84 0.76 8.69
CA LEU A 61 11.94 1.07 9.79
C LEU A 61 12.00 2.55 10.15
N ASP A 62 13.20 3.13 10.17
CA ASP A 62 13.42 4.57 10.35
C ASP A 62 12.78 5.35 9.20
N LEU A 63 12.99 4.94 7.95
CA LEU A 63 12.37 5.59 6.80
C LEU A 63 10.83 5.59 6.90
N LEU A 64 10.21 4.46 7.23
CA LEU A 64 8.75 4.36 7.39
C LEU A 64 8.22 5.20 8.56
N ALA A 65 8.99 5.29 9.65
CA ALA A 65 8.71 6.12 10.83
C ALA A 65 8.87 7.63 10.55
N GLU A 66 9.67 8.00 9.55
CA GLU A 66 9.90 9.36 9.07
C GLU A 66 8.99 9.75 7.90
N TYR A 67 7.94 8.97 7.60
CA TYR A 67 6.98 9.35 6.55
C TYR A 67 6.43 10.75 6.84
N PRO A 68 6.50 11.69 5.88
CA PRO A 68 6.15 13.08 6.14
C PRO A 68 4.67 13.24 6.53
N ASP A 69 4.34 14.35 7.18
CA ASP A 69 2.95 14.78 7.38
C ASP A 69 2.32 15.23 6.06
N ALA A 70 2.06 14.23 5.21
CA ALA A 70 1.57 14.39 3.86
C ALA A 70 0.15 14.97 3.86
N ALA A 71 -0.60 14.81 4.96
CA ALA A 71 -1.94 15.34 5.11
C ALA A 71 -1.91 16.87 5.23
N LYS A 72 -1.10 17.38 6.16
CA LYS A 72 -0.91 18.82 6.38
C LYS A 72 -0.24 19.47 5.19
N PHE A 73 0.87 18.89 4.73
CA PHE A 73 1.62 19.38 3.59
C PHE A 73 0.72 19.54 2.35
N ALA A 74 -0.17 18.57 2.07
CA ALA A 74 -1.15 18.70 0.99
C ALA A 74 -2.14 19.86 1.21
N VAL A 75 -2.69 20.03 2.42
CA VAL A 75 -3.64 21.11 2.70
C VAL A 75 -2.98 22.48 2.60
N GLU A 76 -1.80 22.67 3.18
CA GLU A 76 -1.10 23.96 3.19
C GLU A 76 -0.56 24.34 1.81
N PHE A 77 0.00 23.38 1.06
CA PHE A 77 0.56 23.66 -0.27
C PHE A 77 -0.50 23.69 -1.39
N LEU A 78 -1.41 22.70 -1.40
CA LEU A 78 -2.42 22.54 -2.46
C LEU A 78 -3.77 23.19 -2.14
N GLY A 79 -3.94 23.75 -0.94
CA GLY A 79 -5.20 24.35 -0.47
C GLY A 79 -6.30 23.33 -0.16
N LYS A 80 -6.02 22.03 -0.30
CA LYS A 80 -7.01 20.95 -0.09
C LYS A 80 -6.33 19.61 0.16
N GLN A 81 -7.05 18.70 0.81
CA GLN A 81 -6.56 17.34 0.96
C GLN A 81 -6.52 16.62 -0.40
N LYS A 82 -5.33 16.14 -0.80
CA LYS A 82 -5.10 15.41 -2.05
C LYS A 82 -4.71 13.94 -1.81
N LEU A 83 -4.40 13.56 -0.58
CA LEU A 83 -4.01 12.21 -0.17
C LEU A 83 -4.99 11.60 0.83
N ARG A 84 -5.27 10.31 0.70
CA ARG A 84 -6.13 9.54 1.62
C ARG A 84 -5.35 8.98 2.81
N VAL A 85 -4.66 9.85 3.53
CA VAL A 85 -3.80 9.52 4.67
C VAL A 85 -4.47 8.66 5.76
N PRO A 86 -5.78 8.78 6.06
CA PRO A 86 -6.43 7.96 7.10
C PRO A 86 -6.44 6.45 6.81
N TRP A 87 -6.21 6.07 5.55
CA TRP A 87 -6.09 4.68 5.13
C TRP A 87 -4.62 4.18 5.16
N GLY A 88 -3.71 4.94 5.77
CA GLY A 88 -2.31 4.59 5.89
C GLY A 88 -1.55 4.61 4.56
N ILE A 89 -0.26 4.29 4.64
CA ILE A 89 0.60 4.13 3.46
C ILE A 89 0.51 2.70 2.92
N ASN A 90 0.41 2.57 1.59
CA ASN A 90 0.44 1.33 0.81
C ASN A 90 1.78 1.23 0.08
N THR A 91 2.85 1.06 0.85
CA THR A 91 4.23 1.18 0.36
C THR A 91 4.65 0.01 -0.52
N PHE A 92 4.40 -1.22 -0.08
CA PHE A 92 5.11 -2.37 -0.65
C PHE A 92 4.30 -3.66 -0.60
N ARG A 93 4.41 -4.44 -1.68
CA ARG A 93 3.94 -5.83 -1.79
C ARG A 93 5.04 -6.67 -2.42
N GLY A 94 5.51 -7.69 -1.73
CA GLY A 94 6.61 -8.55 -2.15
C GLY A 94 7.38 -9.01 -0.91
N LEU A 95 8.52 -9.65 -1.12
CA LEU A 95 9.44 -10.01 -0.05
C LEU A 95 10.38 -8.84 0.28
N LEU A 96 10.67 -8.66 1.58
CA LEU A 96 11.58 -7.62 2.08
C LEU A 96 12.96 -8.17 2.47
N ALA A 97 13.15 -9.49 2.38
CA ALA A 97 14.44 -10.12 2.60
C ALA A 97 15.48 -9.63 1.57
N PRO A 98 16.77 -9.55 1.95
CA PRO A 98 17.84 -9.18 1.03
C PRO A 98 17.86 -10.06 -0.22
N ASN A 99 18.09 -9.45 -1.38
CA ASN A 99 18.21 -10.12 -2.69
C ASN A 99 17.02 -11.03 -3.07
N SER A 100 15.84 -10.75 -2.53
CA SER A 100 14.62 -11.51 -2.83
C SER A 100 13.85 -10.96 -4.05
N ILE A 101 14.06 -9.70 -4.41
CA ILE A 101 13.36 -9.04 -5.53
C ILE A 101 14.19 -9.15 -6.80
N LYS A 102 13.57 -9.66 -7.86
CA LYS A 102 14.14 -9.75 -9.22
C LYS A 102 13.54 -8.73 -10.18
N ILE A 103 12.25 -8.41 -10.01
CA ILE A 103 11.53 -7.41 -10.78
C ILE A 103 10.75 -6.49 -9.83
N LEU A 104 10.99 -5.18 -9.92
CA LEU A 104 10.21 -4.18 -9.21
C LEU A 104 9.21 -3.51 -10.15
N PHE A 105 7.93 -3.61 -9.81
CA PHE A 105 6.85 -2.91 -10.49
C PHE A 105 6.48 -1.65 -9.72
N MET A 106 6.51 -0.49 -10.39
CA MET A 106 6.13 0.78 -9.80
C MET A 106 4.80 1.26 -10.39
N GLY A 107 3.78 1.32 -9.55
CA GLY A 107 2.48 1.93 -9.84
C GLY A 107 2.45 3.42 -9.53
N GLN A 108 1.33 4.07 -9.84
CA GLN A 108 1.12 5.49 -9.53
C GLN A 108 0.71 5.63 -8.05
N GLU A 109 -0.44 5.05 -7.68
CA GLU A 109 -0.98 5.02 -6.32
C GLU A 109 -1.78 3.73 -6.06
N GLY A 110 -2.09 3.48 -4.79
CA GLY A 110 -3.08 2.48 -4.40
C GLY A 110 -4.52 2.87 -4.72
N VAL A 111 -5.43 1.92 -4.63
CA VAL A 111 -6.89 2.15 -4.69
C VAL A 111 -7.56 1.58 -3.44
N HIS A 112 -8.87 1.70 -3.30
CA HIS A 112 -9.63 1.14 -2.16
C HIS A 112 -9.35 -0.36 -1.90
N GLN A 113 -8.98 -1.15 -2.91
CA GLN A 113 -8.51 -2.54 -2.70
C GLN A 113 -7.16 -2.62 -1.99
N SER A 114 -6.22 -1.73 -2.34
CA SER A 114 -4.93 -1.62 -1.66
C SER A 114 -5.12 -1.11 -0.25
N GLU A 115 -6.01 -0.14 -0.06
CA GLU A 115 -6.42 0.28 1.28
C GLU A 115 -7.02 -0.93 2.05
N ALA A 116 -7.92 -1.72 1.48
CA ALA A 116 -8.49 -2.85 2.21
C ALA A 116 -7.42 -3.89 2.65
N SER A 117 -6.43 -4.16 1.81
CA SER A 117 -5.41 -5.21 2.03
C SER A 117 -4.11 -4.72 2.69
N THR A 118 -3.93 -3.40 2.78
CA THR A 118 -2.68 -2.66 3.10
C THR A 118 -1.51 -2.91 2.16
N ARG A 119 -1.76 -3.52 0.99
CA ARG A 119 -0.72 -3.87 0.01
C ARG A 119 -1.01 -3.22 -1.36
N PRO A 120 -0.02 -2.57 -2.00
CA PRO A 120 -0.20 -2.08 -3.36
C PRO A 120 -0.43 -3.24 -4.32
N GLY A 121 -1.31 -3.04 -5.31
CA GLY A 121 -1.61 -4.09 -6.28
C GLY A 121 -2.26 -5.35 -5.70
N GLY A 122 -3.10 -5.26 -4.67
CA GLY A 122 -3.86 -6.43 -4.17
C GLY A 122 -5.07 -6.86 -5.03
N SER A 123 -5.25 -6.34 -6.23
CA SER A 123 -6.50 -6.47 -7.00
C SER A 123 -6.29 -6.95 -8.44
N GLY A 124 -7.33 -6.84 -9.28
CA GLY A 124 -7.25 -7.18 -10.72
C GLY A 124 -6.10 -6.48 -11.48
N PHE A 125 -5.61 -5.33 -11.00
CA PHE A 125 -4.38 -4.72 -11.49
C PHE A 125 -3.15 -5.58 -11.14
N GLY A 126 -3.00 -5.95 -9.87
CA GLY A 126 -1.84 -6.69 -9.40
C GLY A 126 -1.71 -8.10 -9.94
N LEU A 127 -2.83 -8.75 -10.27
CA LEU A 127 -2.79 -10.04 -10.96
C LEU A 127 -2.25 -9.92 -12.38
N ARG A 128 -2.47 -8.78 -13.03
CA ARG A 128 -1.93 -8.51 -14.36
C ARG A 128 -0.44 -8.20 -14.28
N VAL A 129 -0.03 -7.48 -13.25
CA VAL A 129 1.39 -7.29 -12.90
C VAL A 129 2.06 -8.64 -12.65
N GLN A 130 1.44 -9.49 -11.85
CA GLN A 130 1.97 -10.84 -11.60
C GLN A 130 2.02 -11.69 -12.87
N ALA A 131 1.03 -11.55 -13.77
CA ALA A 131 1.05 -12.25 -15.05
C ALA A 131 2.18 -11.78 -15.97
N ILE A 132 2.59 -10.51 -15.89
CA ILE A 132 3.76 -10.00 -16.60
C ILE A 132 5.03 -10.64 -16.03
N ALA A 133 5.18 -10.65 -14.71
CA ALA A 133 6.32 -11.29 -14.05
C ALA A 133 6.42 -12.79 -14.39
N TRP A 134 5.28 -13.50 -14.36
CA TRP A 134 5.20 -14.92 -14.67
C TRP A 134 5.72 -15.25 -16.07
N GLN A 135 5.37 -14.42 -17.07
CA GLN A 135 5.85 -14.60 -18.45
C GLN A 135 7.34 -14.27 -18.63
N LEU A 136 7.93 -13.58 -17.65
CA LEU A 136 9.37 -13.36 -17.54
C LEU A 136 10.05 -14.46 -16.70
N GLY A 137 9.32 -15.50 -16.31
CA GLY A 137 9.84 -16.60 -15.49
C GLY A 137 10.03 -16.23 -14.02
N VAL A 138 9.25 -15.28 -13.49
CA VAL A 138 9.35 -14.81 -12.09
C VAL A 138 7.99 -14.92 -11.39
N TRP A 139 7.95 -15.58 -10.24
CA TRP A 139 6.77 -15.66 -9.40
C TRP A 139 6.99 -14.98 -8.03
N PHE A 140 7.99 -15.40 -7.25
CA PHE A 140 8.22 -14.90 -5.89
C PHE A 140 8.92 -13.54 -5.85
N GLY A 141 9.94 -13.37 -6.69
CA GLY A 141 10.77 -12.17 -6.77
C GLY A 141 10.13 -10.99 -7.50
N ALA A 142 8.81 -11.02 -7.69
CA ALA A 142 8.06 -9.89 -8.24
C ALA A 142 7.55 -9.00 -7.09
N ALA A 143 8.02 -7.76 -7.01
CA ALA A 143 7.56 -6.80 -6.01
C ALA A 143 6.79 -5.63 -6.65
N THR A 144 5.90 -4.99 -5.89
CA THR A 144 5.15 -3.81 -6.30
C THR A 144 5.30 -2.69 -5.27
N THR A 145 5.59 -1.48 -5.75
CA THR A 145 5.58 -0.21 -5.01
C THR A 145 4.78 0.86 -5.78
N ASN A 146 4.64 2.06 -5.25
CA ASN A 146 3.95 3.18 -5.89
C ASN A 146 4.79 4.47 -5.88
N SER A 147 4.47 5.40 -6.78
CA SER A 147 4.96 6.79 -6.70
C SER A 147 4.39 7.54 -5.51
N TYR A 148 3.12 7.26 -5.15
CA TYR A 148 2.46 7.80 -3.97
C TYR A 148 2.13 6.68 -2.99
N MET A 149 2.60 6.82 -1.76
CA MET A 149 2.36 5.83 -0.72
C MET A 149 0.91 5.88 -0.22
N ASN A 150 0.28 7.06 -0.21
CA ASN A 150 -1.16 7.16 -0.02
C ASN A 150 -1.91 7.21 -1.36
N THR A 151 -3.15 6.68 -1.37
CA THR A 151 -4.08 6.87 -2.49
C THR A 151 -4.38 8.35 -2.69
N ILE A 152 -4.37 8.84 -3.94
CA ILE A 152 -4.73 10.22 -4.25
C ILE A 152 -6.25 10.42 -4.36
N PHE A 153 -6.72 11.63 -4.08
CA PHE A 153 -8.08 12.08 -4.43
C PHE A 153 -8.12 12.57 -5.87
N GLY A 154 -9.04 12.05 -6.68
CA GLY A 154 -9.14 12.41 -8.11
C GLY A 154 -8.05 11.74 -8.94
N GLN A 155 -7.59 12.42 -9.98
CA GLN A 155 -6.57 11.91 -10.91
C GLN A 155 -5.20 12.59 -10.72
N TYR A 156 -4.14 11.93 -11.21
CA TYR A 156 -2.79 12.49 -11.22
C TYR A 156 -2.64 13.59 -12.28
N ALA A 157 -2.91 13.22 -13.53
CA ALA A 157 -2.98 14.15 -14.65
C ALA A 157 -4.44 14.32 -15.07
N THR A 158 -4.82 15.55 -15.41
CA THR A 158 -6.15 15.85 -15.91
C THR A 158 -6.22 15.58 -17.41
N TYR A 159 -7.18 14.77 -17.84
CA TYR A 159 -7.37 14.44 -19.25
C TYR A 159 -7.84 15.66 -20.05
N ASN A 160 -7.34 15.78 -21.28
CA ASN A 160 -7.75 16.78 -22.27
C ASN A 160 -7.69 18.24 -21.76
N THR A 161 -6.70 18.56 -20.93
CA THR A 161 -6.52 19.91 -20.42
C THR A 161 -6.11 20.84 -21.56
N PRO A 162 -6.82 21.97 -21.78
CA PRO A 162 -6.50 22.88 -22.86
C PRO A 162 -5.25 23.73 -22.54
N TYR A 163 -4.44 23.97 -23.56
CA TYR A 163 -3.34 24.93 -23.56
C TYR A 163 -3.23 25.61 -24.94
N LEU A 164 -2.53 26.73 -25.01
CA LEU A 164 -2.29 27.43 -26.27
C LEU A 164 -0.94 27.02 -26.85
N GLU A 165 -0.91 26.74 -28.14
CA GLU A 165 0.30 26.64 -28.95
C GLU A 165 0.35 27.89 -29.82
N ILE A 166 1.44 28.65 -29.71
CA ILE A 166 1.69 29.87 -30.48
C ILE A 166 2.88 29.58 -31.38
N ASP A 167 2.74 29.82 -32.68
CA ASP A 167 3.83 29.65 -33.64
C ASP A 167 3.70 30.70 -34.75
N ASN A 168 4.70 31.58 -34.88
CA ASN A 168 4.72 32.68 -35.85
C ASN A 168 3.42 33.52 -35.82
N GLY A 169 2.96 33.88 -34.62
CA GLY A 169 1.73 34.65 -34.40
C GLY A 169 0.42 33.88 -34.62
N LYS A 170 0.46 32.61 -35.07
CA LYS A 170 -0.72 31.75 -35.18
C LYS A 170 -0.98 31.07 -33.84
N ILE A 171 -2.21 31.19 -33.35
CA ILE A 171 -2.64 30.63 -32.06
C ILE A 171 -3.51 29.41 -32.32
N LYS A 172 -3.19 28.29 -31.66
CA LYS A 172 -3.98 27.05 -31.71
C LYS A 172 -4.26 26.56 -30.30
N VAL A 173 -5.50 26.14 -30.06
CA VAL A 173 -5.82 25.41 -28.83
C VAL A 173 -5.42 23.94 -29.03
N ARG A 174 -4.67 23.42 -28.06
CA ARG A 174 -4.31 22.01 -27.98
C ARG A 174 -4.84 21.43 -26.68
N THR A 175 -4.99 20.12 -26.64
CA THR A 175 -5.35 19.41 -25.42
C THR A 175 -4.35 18.28 -25.15
N ALA A 176 -4.04 18.09 -23.87
CA ALA A 176 -3.18 17.00 -23.43
C ALA A 176 -3.57 16.50 -22.04
N ASN A 177 -3.09 15.32 -21.68
CA ASN A 177 -3.07 14.91 -20.29
C ASN A 177 -1.99 15.74 -19.60
N MET A 178 -2.39 16.62 -18.68
CA MET A 178 -1.51 17.59 -18.07
C MET A 178 -1.60 17.53 -16.55
N VAL A 179 -0.44 17.61 -15.90
CA VAL A 179 -0.32 17.76 -14.45
C VAL A 179 -0.19 19.26 -14.15
N ASN A 180 -0.99 19.79 -13.23
CA ASN A 180 -0.88 21.21 -12.88
C ASN A 180 0.42 21.51 -12.07
N ASN A 181 0.84 22.77 -12.05
CA ASN A 181 2.12 23.17 -11.43
C ASN A 181 2.22 22.78 -9.96
N ASN A 182 1.22 23.12 -9.13
CA ASN A 182 1.28 22.85 -7.70
C ASN A 182 1.34 21.34 -7.44
N PHE A 183 0.57 20.53 -8.16
CA PHE A 183 0.61 19.08 -7.97
C PHE A 183 1.87 18.44 -8.54
N TRP A 184 2.45 18.99 -9.62
CA TRP A 184 3.76 18.59 -10.13
C TRP A 184 4.85 18.84 -9.09
N LEU A 185 4.92 20.05 -8.54
CA LEU A 185 5.87 20.43 -7.50
C LEU A 185 5.70 19.57 -6.25
N PHE A 186 4.47 19.44 -5.76
CA PHE A 186 4.13 18.55 -4.65
C PHE A 186 4.59 17.12 -4.85
N SER A 187 4.60 16.62 -6.09
CA SER A 187 4.87 15.21 -6.38
C SER A 187 6.32 14.91 -6.71
N HIS A 188 6.99 15.83 -7.40
CA HIS A 188 8.21 15.53 -8.14
C HIS A 188 9.31 16.59 -8.01
N ALA A 189 9.05 17.73 -7.37
CA ALA A 189 10.13 18.65 -7.06
C ALA A 189 11.13 17.96 -6.11
N GLU A 190 12.41 18.28 -6.26
CA GLU A 190 13.49 17.66 -5.48
C GLU A 190 13.34 17.91 -3.98
N ASN A 191 12.87 19.11 -3.62
CA ASN A 191 12.52 19.55 -2.28
C ASN A 191 11.09 19.19 -1.85
N SER A 192 10.40 18.28 -2.53
CA SER A 192 9.13 17.75 -2.03
C SER A 192 9.40 16.58 -1.07
N PRO A 193 8.80 16.59 0.13
CA PRO A 193 8.90 15.47 1.06
C PRO A 193 8.32 14.16 0.50
N ILE A 194 7.35 14.26 -0.43
CA ILE A 194 6.78 13.10 -1.11
C ILE A 194 7.77 12.49 -2.09
N ALA A 195 8.48 13.33 -2.85
CA ALA A 195 9.51 12.90 -3.79
C ALA A 195 10.74 12.35 -3.04
N GLU A 196 11.16 13.02 -1.97
CA GLU A 196 12.29 12.61 -1.14
C GLU A 196 12.06 11.24 -0.51
N PHE A 197 10.92 11.03 0.15
CA PHE A 197 10.58 9.73 0.74
C PHE A 197 10.58 8.63 -0.34
N ARG A 198 9.94 8.88 -1.49
CA ARG A 198 9.90 7.92 -2.59
C ARG A 198 11.30 7.57 -3.09
N ASN A 199 12.16 8.56 -3.25
CA ASN A 199 13.52 8.37 -3.75
C ASN A 199 14.39 7.60 -2.74
N LYS A 200 14.30 7.92 -1.43
CA LYS A 200 14.95 7.14 -0.37
C LYS A 200 14.46 5.69 -0.35
N PHE A 201 13.15 5.48 -0.52
CA PHE A 201 12.57 4.13 -0.54
C PHE A 201 13.01 3.32 -1.77
N LEU A 202 13.06 3.94 -2.96
CA LEU A 202 13.58 3.29 -4.17
C LEU A 202 15.07 2.96 -4.04
N ASP A 203 15.87 3.87 -3.48
CA ASP A 203 17.29 3.64 -3.21
C ASP A 203 17.48 2.44 -2.27
N TRP A 204 16.73 2.40 -1.16
CA TRP A 204 16.73 1.27 -0.23
C TRP A 204 16.38 -0.06 -0.90
N ILE A 205 15.31 -0.09 -1.73
CA ILE A 205 14.92 -1.31 -2.45
C ILE A 205 16.06 -1.80 -3.35
N ILE A 206 16.72 -0.89 -4.08
CA ILE A 206 17.80 -1.23 -5.00
C ILE A 206 19.02 -1.76 -4.22
N ARG A 207 19.42 -1.10 -3.13
CA ARG A 207 20.54 -1.56 -2.28
C ARG A 207 20.26 -2.92 -1.64
N ASN A 208 19.06 -3.12 -1.12
CA ASN A 208 18.69 -4.38 -0.46
C ASN A 208 18.64 -5.56 -1.46
N ASN A 209 18.57 -5.28 -2.77
CA ASN A 209 18.42 -6.30 -3.82
C ASN A 209 19.45 -6.14 -4.93
N LYS A 210 20.65 -5.66 -4.60
CA LYS A 210 21.68 -5.29 -5.58
C LYS A 210 22.07 -6.45 -6.51
N ASP A 211 22.06 -7.67 -5.99
CA ASP A 211 22.49 -8.85 -6.74
C ASP A 211 21.34 -9.46 -7.56
N SER A 212 20.10 -9.35 -7.08
CA SER A 212 18.93 -10.02 -7.67
C SER A 212 18.09 -9.13 -8.57
N LEU A 213 17.94 -7.84 -8.26
CA LEU A 213 17.05 -6.93 -8.99
C LEU A 213 17.68 -6.55 -10.33
N LYS A 214 17.04 -6.94 -11.43
CA LYS A 214 17.52 -6.61 -12.79
C LYS A 214 16.53 -5.84 -13.64
N LEU A 215 15.29 -5.68 -13.20
CA LEU A 215 14.27 -4.97 -13.96
C LEU A 215 13.37 -4.11 -13.07
N ILE A 216 13.23 -2.84 -13.42
CA ILE A 216 12.19 -1.94 -12.92
C ILE A 216 11.18 -1.66 -14.03
N VAL A 217 9.89 -1.88 -13.76
CA VAL A 217 8.80 -1.59 -14.69
C VAL A 217 7.88 -0.52 -14.11
N THR A 218 7.81 0.65 -14.75
CA THR A 218 6.91 1.74 -14.37
C THR A 218 5.59 1.65 -15.13
N MET A 219 4.47 1.92 -14.45
CA MET A 219 3.14 1.71 -15.01
C MET A 219 2.27 2.96 -14.93
N GLY A 220 2.06 3.59 -16.08
CA GLY A 220 1.29 4.84 -16.18
C GLY A 220 2.11 6.09 -15.90
N GLY A 221 1.49 7.26 -16.09
CA GLY A 221 2.15 8.56 -16.12
C GLY A 221 2.87 8.89 -14.81
N GLY A 222 2.17 8.93 -13.68
CA GLY A 222 2.80 9.38 -12.44
C GLY A 222 3.87 8.41 -11.91
N ALA A 223 3.78 7.11 -12.23
CA ALA A 223 4.86 6.16 -11.93
C ALA A 223 6.11 6.43 -12.79
N ALA A 224 5.91 6.66 -14.09
CA ALA A 224 6.99 6.98 -15.02
C ALA A 224 7.64 8.33 -14.68
N ASP A 225 6.86 9.33 -14.29
CA ASP A 225 7.38 10.64 -13.88
C ASP A 225 8.12 10.55 -12.53
N GLY A 226 7.58 9.81 -11.55
CA GLY A 226 8.23 9.62 -10.25
C GLY A 226 9.56 8.89 -10.35
N MET A 227 9.65 7.85 -11.19
CA MET A 227 10.91 7.16 -11.48
C MET A 227 11.86 8.05 -12.29
N ALA A 228 11.38 8.85 -13.24
CA ALA A 228 12.24 9.78 -13.97
C ALA A 228 12.85 10.83 -13.02
N GLY A 229 12.08 11.33 -12.05
CA GLY A 229 12.58 12.19 -10.98
C GLY A 229 13.69 11.52 -10.15
N PHE A 230 13.50 10.26 -9.76
CA PHE A 230 14.54 9.49 -9.08
C PHE A 230 15.81 9.35 -9.92
N LEU A 231 15.69 8.95 -11.19
CA LEU A 231 16.83 8.75 -12.08
C LEU A 231 17.60 10.05 -12.35
N LYS A 232 16.89 11.17 -12.55
CA LYS A 232 17.50 12.49 -12.70
C LYS A 232 18.27 12.91 -11.45
N ALA A 233 17.72 12.67 -10.25
CA ALA A 233 18.41 12.92 -8.98
C ALA A 233 19.68 12.05 -8.80
N LYS A 234 19.80 10.94 -9.53
CA LYS A 234 21.01 10.12 -9.58
C LYS A 234 21.97 10.49 -10.72
N GLY A 235 21.65 11.51 -11.51
CA GLY A 235 22.51 11.99 -12.60
C GLY A 235 22.19 11.39 -13.99
N ALA A 236 21.05 10.74 -14.17
CA ALA A 236 20.61 10.35 -15.52
C ALA A 236 20.04 11.57 -16.27
N GLU A 237 20.36 11.69 -17.55
CA GLU A 237 19.76 12.68 -18.44
C GLU A 237 18.49 12.09 -19.05
N LEU A 238 17.31 12.63 -18.73
CA LEU A 238 16.04 12.26 -19.37
C LEU A 238 15.32 13.49 -19.90
N ASN A 239 14.99 13.46 -21.18
CA ASN A 239 14.24 14.53 -21.81
C ASN A 239 12.72 14.31 -21.66
N PRO A 240 11.95 15.39 -21.46
CA PRO A 240 10.50 15.36 -21.61
C PRO A 240 10.07 14.90 -23.01
N GLN A 241 8.88 14.30 -23.14
CA GLN A 241 8.31 13.95 -24.46
C GLN A 241 8.04 15.18 -25.32
N VAL A 242 7.71 16.31 -24.69
CA VAL A 242 7.64 17.62 -25.35
C VAL A 242 8.97 18.33 -25.08
N PRO A 243 9.87 18.48 -26.07
CA PRO A 243 11.16 19.10 -25.87
C PRO A 243 11.05 20.47 -25.18
N GLU A 244 11.97 20.79 -24.27
CA GLU A 244 11.92 22.05 -23.53
C GLU A 244 11.99 23.28 -24.43
N GLU A 245 12.68 23.21 -25.58
CA GLU A 245 12.66 24.27 -26.60
C GLU A 245 11.25 24.62 -27.08
N GLN A 246 10.32 23.65 -27.10
CA GLN A 246 8.93 23.88 -27.49
C GLN A 246 8.14 24.64 -26.41
N SER A 247 8.64 24.78 -25.18
CA SER A 247 7.97 25.58 -24.14
C SER A 247 7.81 27.05 -24.55
N LYS A 248 8.73 27.60 -25.36
CA LYS A 248 8.61 28.94 -25.97
C LYS A 248 7.35 29.09 -26.83
N LYS A 249 6.79 27.96 -27.29
CA LYS A 249 5.57 27.88 -28.10
C LYS A 249 4.32 27.52 -27.32
N ILE A 250 4.43 27.28 -26.03
CA ILE A 250 3.34 26.80 -25.20
C ILE A 250 2.94 27.88 -24.23
N VAL A 251 1.64 28.08 -24.03
CA VAL A 251 1.11 28.92 -22.95
C VAL A 251 0.01 28.15 -22.22
N ALA A 252 0.25 27.87 -20.94
CA ALA A 252 -0.70 27.18 -20.09
C ALA A 252 -1.85 28.10 -19.68
N ILE A 253 -3.05 27.53 -19.66
CA ILE A 253 -4.30 28.20 -19.28
C ILE A 253 -4.64 27.82 -17.84
N ARG A 254 -5.15 28.76 -17.03
CA ARG A 254 -5.71 28.43 -15.72
C ARG A 254 -6.99 27.63 -15.91
N THR A 255 -7.09 26.51 -15.20
CA THR A 255 -8.26 25.64 -15.28
C THR A 255 -8.75 25.26 -13.89
N LYS A 256 -10.06 25.08 -13.73
CA LYS A 256 -10.62 24.34 -12.59
C LYS A 256 -11.13 22.98 -13.01
N LEU A 257 -11.23 22.06 -12.06
CA LEU A 257 -11.75 20.72 -12.29
C LEU A 257 -13.23 20.66 -11.93
N VAL A 258 -14.04 20.12 -12.84
CA VAL A 258 -15.47 19.84 -12.62
C VAL A 258 -15.73 18.34 -12.80
N SER A 259 -16.82 17.84 -12.22
CA SER A 259 -17.19 16.43 -12.35
C SER A 259 -17.57 16.08 -13.80
N ALA A 260 -16.96 15.04 -14.34
CA ALA A 260 -17.25 14.48 -15.66
C ALA A 260 -17.98 13.12 -15.59
N GLY A 261 -18.65 12.85 -14.47
CA GLY A 261 -19.33 11.58 -14.19
C GLY A 261 -18.42 10.54 -13.53
N GLY A 262 -18.97 9.80 -12.57
CA GLY A 262 -18.20 8.85 -11.75
C GLY A 262 -17.03 9.54 -11.05
N ASN A 263 -15.83 8.99 -11.20
CA ASN A 263 -14.58 9.54 -10.66
C ASN A 263 -13.78 10.35 -11.71
N ASN A 264 -14.37 10.68 -12.87
CA ASN A 264 -13.70 11.45 -13.89
C ASN A 264 -13.83 12.95 -13.61
N GLU A 265 -12.75 13.68 -13.86
CA GLU A 265 -12.69 15.13 -13.76
C GLU A 265 -12.43 15.71 -15.16
N PHE A 266 -12.98 16.88 -15.43
CA PHE A 266 -12.78 17.64 -16.67
C PHE A 266 -12.20 19.00 -16.34
N ALA A 267 -11.15 19.39 -17.06
CA ALA A 267 -10.57 20.73 -16.96
C ALA A 267 -11.44 21.72 -17.74
N VAL A 268 -11.96 22.72 -17.05
CA VAL A 268 -12.60 23.87 -17.69
C VAL A 268 -11.66 25.07 -17.62
N PRO A 269 -11.37 25.74 -18.76
CA PRO A 269 -10.59 26.96 -18.76
C PRO A 269 -11.33 28.04 -17.97
N LEU A 270 -10.56 28.85 -17.26
CA LEU A 270 -11.09 29.97 -16.50
C LEU A 270 -11.00 31.26 -17.32
N ASP A 271 -11.97 32.14 -17.11
CA ASP A 271 -11.77 33.54 -17.43
C ASP A 271 -11.03 34.28 -16.31
N HIS A 272 -10.75 35.55 -16.53
CA HIS A 272 -9.98 36.38 -15.58
C HIS A 272 -10.68 36.59 -14.23
N GLU A 273 -12.00 36.42 -14.15
CA GLU A 273 -12.77 36.48 -12.90
C GLU A 273 -12.78 35.11 -12.18
N GLY A 274 -12.12 34.08 -12.73
CA GLY A 274 -12.16 32.71 -12.22
C GLY A 274 -13.43 31.94 -12.58
N ASN A 275 -14.25 32.49 -13.49
CA ASN A 275 -15.48 31.87 -13.95
C ASN A 275 -15.20 30.81 -15.02
N ASP A 276 -16.12 29.85 -15.16
CA ASP A 276 -16.02 28.80 -16.16
C ASP A 276 -16.23 29.38 -17.56
N LEU A 277 -15.16 29.46 -18.35
CA LEU A 277 -15.20 30.05 -19.69
C LEU A 277 -16.03 29.22 -20.68
N TYR A 278 -16.15 27.91 -20.47
CA TYR A 278 -16.96 27.08 -21.36
C TYR A 278 -18.45 27.39 -21.28
N LYS A 279 -18.94 28.00 -20.19
CA LYS A 279 -20.30 28.55 -20.14
C LYS A 279 -20.53 29.60 -21.24
N LYS A 280 -19.57 30.54 -21.38
CA LYS A 280 -19.59 31.60 -22.41
C LYS A 280 -19.37 31.04 -23.82
N VAL A 281 -18.57 29.99 -23.96
CA VAL A 281 -18.33 29.32 -25.25
C VAL A 281 -19.56 28.56 -25.74
N LEU A 282 -20.25 27.87 -24.84
CA LEU A 282 -21.45 27.10 -25.15
C LEU A 282 -22.72 27.96 -25.23
N GLY A 283 -22.73 29.13 -24.60
CA GLY A 283 -23.95 29.93 -24.42
C GLY A 283 -24.90 29.33 -23.39
N GLU A 284 -24.37 28.59 -22.41
CA GLU A 284 -25.13 27.82 -21.42
C GLU A 284 -24.68 28.17 -20.00
N GLU A 285 -25.62 28.56 -19.14
CA GLU A 285 -25.29 28.94 -17.76
C GLU A 285 -24.86 27.74 -16.90
N ASN A 286 -25.44 26.56 -17.14
CA ASN A 286 -25.16 25.34 -16.37
C ASN A 286 -24.90 24.12 -17.28
N PRO A 287 -23.76 24.08 -18.00
CA PRO A 287 -23.43 22.96 -18.88
C PRO A 287 -23.29 21.65 -18.11
N ASN A 288 -23.92 20.58 -18.59
CA ASN A 288 -23.80 19.26 -17.98
C ASN A 288 -22.52 18.54 -18.46
N TYR A 289 -21.37 18.86 -17.84
CA TYR A 289 -20.11 18.22 -18.19
C TYR A 289 -20.02 16.72 -17.87
N LYS A 290 -21.03 16.10 -17.26
CA LYS A 290 -21.09 14.64 -17.14
C LYS A 290 -21.33 13.99 -18.51
N ASP A 291 -22.00 14.70 -19.42
CA ASP A 291 -22.20 14.28 -20.81
C ASP A 291 -20.92 14.51 -21.63
N GLN A 292 -20.48 13.47 -22.35
CA GLN A 292 -19.33 13.54 -23.23
C GLN A 292 -19.58 14.45 -24.44
N ALA A 293 -20.79 14.47 -25.00
CA ALA A 293 -21.11 15.31 -26.15
C ALA A 293 -20.99 16.80 -25.81
N VAL A 294 -21.40 17.20 -24.60
CA VAL A 294 -21.23 18.58 -24.11
C VAL A 294 -19.76 18.96 -23.99
N ARG A 295 -18.93 18.08 -23.40
CA ARG A 295 -17.48 18.33 -23.28
C ARG A 295 -16.80 18.45 -24.65
N ASP A 296 -17.09 17.53 -25.55
CA ASP A 296 -16.48 17.50 -26.88
C ASP A 296 -16.89 18.74 -27.70
N ARG A 297 -18.15 19.17 -27.60
CA ARG A 297 -18.64 20.43 -28.20
C ARG A 297 -17.95 21.66 -27.59
N ALA A 298 -17.79 21.72 -26.28
CA ALA A 298 -17.15 22.84 -25.59
C ALA A 298 -15.69 23.03 -26.05
N VAL A 299 -14.92 21.92 -26.07
CA VAL A 299 -13.52 21.93 -26.54
C VAL A 299 -13.44 22.34 -28.01
N LYS A 300 -14.32 21.78 -28.86
CA LYS A 300 -14.35 22.10 -30.29
C LYS A 300 -14.64 23.59 -30.54
N LEU A 301 -15.72 24.11 -29.98
CA LEU A 301 -16.12 25.51 -30.16
C LEU A 301 -15.06 26.48 -29.62
N PHE A 302 -14.46 26.17 -28.47
CA PHE A 302 -13.38 26.98 -27.92
C PHE A 302 -12.15 26.99 -28.84
N SER A 303 -11.79 25.84 -29.41
CA SER A 303 -10.67 25.72 -30.34
C SER A 303 -10.93 26.45 -31.66
N GLU A 304 -12.12 26.34 -32.23
CA GLU A 304 -12.48 26.97 -33.51
C GLU A 304 -12.63 28.50 -33.39
N ASN A 305 -12.99 28.98 -32.20
CA ASN A 305 -13.27 30.40 -31.96
C ASN A 305 -12.26 31.04 -30.98
N ILE A 306 -11.06 30.50 -30.85
CA ILE A 306 -10.09 30.96 -29.84
C ILE A 306 -9.83 32.47 -29.93
N HIS A 307 -9.74 33.04 -31.14
CA HIS A 307 -9.51 34.48 -31.31
C HIS A 307 -10.60 35.36 -30.69
N LYS A 308 -11.86 34.89 -30.68
CA LYS A 308 -12.99 35.58 -30.01
C LYS A 308 -12.87 35.53 -28.49
N TYR A 309 -12.42 34.39 -27.95
CA TYR A 309 -12.43 34.14 -26.51
C TYR A 309 -11.10 34.48 -25.83
N LEU A 310 -10.00 34.59 -26.58
CA LEU A 310 -8.65 34.83 -26.08
C LEU A 310 -8.54 36.01 -25.10
N PRO A 311 -9.19 37.18 -25.32
CA PRO A 311 -9.14 38.29 -24.36
C PRO A 311 -9.72 37.95 -22.98
N ASN A 312 -10.58 36.93 -22.90
CA ASN A 312 -11.20 36.48 -21.67
C ASN A 312 -10.41 35.36 -20.98
N VAL A 313 -9.52 34.65 -21.69
CA VAL A 313 -8.81 33.48 -21.16
C VAL A 313 -7.85 33.91 -20.05
N SER A 314 -7.94 33.27 -18.88
CA SER A 314 -6.96 33.43 -17.82
C SER A 314 -5.73 32.56 -18.08
N LEU A 315 -4.60 33.20 -18.32
CA LEU A 315 -3.29 32.56 -18.53
C LEU A 315 -2.57 32.41 -17.19
N ILE A 316 -1.67 31.43 -17.06
CA ILE A 316 -0.97 31.22 -15.77
C ILE A 316 0.06 32.32 -15.51
N GLY A 317 0.84 32.75 -16.52
CA GLY A 317 2.01 33.63 -16.32
C GLY A 317 3.25 32.87 -15.87
N GLY A 318 4.45 33.44 -16.09
CA GLY A 318 5.75 32.87 -15.71
C GLY A 318 6.00 31.42 -16.16
N GLY A 319 6.77 30.65 -15.39
CA GLY A 319 7.22 29.29 -15.70
C GLY A 319 8.39 29.22 -16.68
N LEU A 320 8.78 28.01 -17.03
CA LEU A 320 9.83 27.70 -18.01
C LEU A 320 9.55 28.44 -19.33
N ASN A 321 10.44 29.35 -19.71
CA ASN A 321 10.29 30.19 -20.91
C ASN A 321 8.93 30.93 -20.99
N SER A 322 8.36 31.32 -19.84
CA SER A 322 7.06 31.97 -19.74
C SER A 322 5.87 31.10 -20.21
N SER A 323 6.04 29.77 -20.24
CA SER A 323 5.00 28.86 -20.72
C SER A 323 3.86 28.62 -19.73
N GLY A 324 3.97 29.14 -18.51
CA GLY A 324 3.10 28.82 -17.38
C GLY A 324 3.27 27.41 -16.84
N LEU A 325 4.38 26.72 -17.16
CA LEU A 325 4.69 25.36 -16.69
C LEU A 325 6.01 25.36 -15.91
N VAL A 326 6.14 24.48 -14.92
CA VAL A 326 7.42 24.18 -14.28
C VAL A 326 8.33 23.39 -15.23
N SER A 327 7.76 22.44 -15.95
CA SER A 327 8.46 21.60 -16.93
C SER A 327 7.51 21.18 -18.04
N THR A 328 8.02 21.03 -19.26
CA THR A 328 7.25 20.45 -20.37
C THR A 328 6.91 18.98 -20.15
N ALA A 329 7.57 18.27 -19.22
CA ALA A 329 7.20 16.92 -18.83
C ALA A 329 5.80 16.85 -18.19
N GLN A 330 5.28 17.97 -17.68
CA GLN A 330 3.87 18.05 -17.28
C GLN A 330 2.91 17.73 -18.43
N ILE A 331 3.36 17.89 -19.67
CA ILE A 331 2.65 17.49 -20.89
C ILE A 331 3.21 16.13 -21.34
N ARG A 332 2.44 15.06 -21.11
CA ARG A 332 2.72 13.67 -21.56
C ARG A 332 3.91 12.95 -20.90
N GLY A 333 4.62 13.56 -19.96
CA GLY A 333 5.68 12.92 -19.17
C GLY A 333 7.03 12.87 -19.87
N TYR A 334 7.91 11.98 -19.38
CA TYR A 334 9.27 11.80 -19.89
C TYR A 334 9.38 10.78 -21.02
N ASP A 335 10.40 10.94 -21.87
CA ASP A 335 10.81 9.94 -22.88
C ASP A 335 11.98 9.11 -22.37
N TYR A 336 11.70 7.92 -21.84
CA TYR A 336 12.72 6.94 -21.45
C TYR A 336 13.54 6.42 -22.63
N GLY A 337 13.07 6.59 -23.86
CA GLY A 337 13.86 6.34 -25.05
C GLY A 337 15.01 7.33 -25.20
N SER A 338 14.90 8.54 -24.65
CA SER A 338 15.95 9.57 -24.73
C SER A 338 17.05 9.43 -23.66
N MET A 339 16.85 8.54 -22.69
CA MET A 339 17.68 8.46 -21.49
C MET A 339 19.17 8.23 -21.81
N LYS A 340 20.03 9.06 -21.22
CA LYS A 340 21.49 8.89 -21.26
C LYS A 340 22.07 8.78 -19.86
N ILE A 341 23.09 7.93 -19.75
CA ILE A 341 23.94 7.79 -18.56
C ILE A 341 25.37 7.80 -19.05
N ASN A 342 26.22 8.66 -18.47
CA ASN A 342 27.59 8.89 -18.92
C ASN A 342 27.67 9.18 -20.43
N GLY A 343 26.77 10.03 -20.94
CA GLY A 343 26.67 10.40 -22.35
C GLY A 343 26.12 9.32 -23.30
N LYS A 344 25.94 8.08 -22.84
CA LYS A 344 25.47 6.95 -23.66
C LYS A 344 23.97 6.74 -23.53
N ARG A 345 23.27 6.68 -24.66
CA ARG A 345 21.84 6.37 -24.71
C ARG A 345 21.61 4.93 -24.25
N THR A 346 20.88 4.74 -23.15
CA THR A 346 20.70 3.42 -22.54
C THR A 346 19.43 3.35 -21.68
N ARG A 347 18.96 2.13 -21.42
CA ARG A 347 17.95 1.80 -20.40
C ARG A 347 18.53 1.01 -19.22
N ASN A 348 19.84 0.72 -19.25
CA ASN A 348 20.56 0.12 -18.14
C ASN A 348 21.03 1.23 -17.19
N LEU A 349 20.64 1.14 -15.93
CA LEU A 349 20.93 2.09 -14.85
C LEU A 349 22.34 1.96 -14.26
N LYS A 350 23.14 1.04 -14.80
CA LYS A 350 24.50 0.77 -14.34
C LYS A 350 25.35 2.03 -14.21
N GLY A 351 26.00 2.17 -13.05
CA GLY A 351 26.91 3.27 -12.74
C GLY A 351 26.24 4.48 -12.07
N LEU A 352 24.91 4.54 -11.97
CA LEU A 352 24.25 5.57 -11.17
C LEU A 352 24.55 5.36 -9.67
N PRO A 353 24.83 6.43 -8.90
CA PRO A 353 25.18 6.34 -7.48
C PRO A 353 23.98 5.98 -6.58
N LEU A 354 24.27 5.26 -5.50
CA LEU A 354 23.36 4.90 -4.42
C LEU A 354 23.76 5.63 -3.13
N SER A 355 22.86 5.71 -2.16
CA SER A 355 23.09 6.49 -0.93
C SER A 355 24.20 5.91 -0.03
N ASP A 356 24.59 4.66 -0.23
CA ASP A 356 25.67 3.99 0.51
C ASP A 356 27.07 4.21 -0.12
N GLY A 357 27.17 5.07 -1.12
CA GLY A 357 28.42 5.33 -1.85
C GLY A 357 28.73 4.28 -2.92
N THR A 358 27.93 3.22 -3.05
CA THR A 358 28.06 2.26 -4.15
C THR A 358 27.30 2.73 -5.38
N SER A 359 27.42 1.99 -6.49
CA SER A 359 26.68 2.26 -7.72
C SER A 359 25.73 1.11 -8.07
N MET A 360 24.68 1.45 -8.83
CA MET A 360 23.77 0.48 -9.43
C MET A 360 24.53 -0.46 -10.37
N GLY A 361 24.21 -1.75 -10.29
CA GLY A 361 24.68 -2.78 -11.20
C GLY A 361 23.88 -2.82 -12.51
N ASP A 362 23.94 -3.96 -13.19
CA ASP A 362 23.13 -4.21 -14.38
C ASP A 362 21.63 -4.28 -14.04
N LEU A 363 20.90 -3.23 -14.36
CA LEU A 363 19.50 -3.01 -13.99
C LEU A 363 18.78 -2.24 -15.08
N ALA A 364 17.80 -2.85 -15.75
CA ALA A 364 17.02 -2.20 -16.79
C ALA A 364 15.80 -1.45 -16.23
N VAL A 365 15.41 -0.35 -16.89
CA VAL A 365 14.13 0.33 -16.64
C VAL A 365 13.22 0.33 -17.88
N LEU A 366 11.94 0.02 -17.68
CA LEU A 366 10.92 -0.01 -18.73
C LEU A 366 9.65 0.73 -18.31
N ASP A 367 9.19 1.65 -19.16
CA ASP A 367 7.90 2.31 -19.05
C ASP A 367 6.83 1.57 -19.86
N ILE A 368 5.70 1.25 -19.21
CA ILE A 368 4.53 0.68 -19.89
C ILE A 368 3.24 1.47 -19.59
N PRO A 369 2.25 1.43 -20.50
CA PRO A 369 0.93 1.97 -20.21
C PRO A 369 0.29 1.28 -19.01
N HIS A 370 -0.51 2.02 -18.25
CA HIS A 370 -1.18 1.47 -17.07
C HIS A 370 -2.06 0.25 -17.44
N PRO A 371 -1.89 -0.92 -16.78
CA PRO A 371 -2.67 -2.14 -17.05
C PRO A 371 -4.19 -1.94 -17.09
N SER A 372 -4.76 -1.12 -16.21
CA SER A 372 -6.20 -0.83 -16.25
C SER A 372 -6.65 -0.08 -17.52
N ALA A 373 -5.78 0.74 -18.11
CA ALA A 373 -6.07 1.39 -19.39
C ALA A 373 -6.01 0.39 -20.56
N LEU A 374 -5.15 -0.63 -20.46
CA LEU A 374 -5.08 -1.76 -21.40
C LEU A 374 -6.29 -2.71 -21.26
N ALA A 375 -6.87 -2.82 -20.06
CA ALA A 375 -8.00 -3.69 -19.76
C ALA A 375 -9.37 -3.17 -20.21
N ARG A 376 -9.46 -2.00 -20.87
CA ARG A 376 -10.74 -1.50 -21.42
C ARG A 376 -11.20 -2.40 -22.58
N LYS A 377 -12.51 -2.67 -22.72
CA LYS A 377 -13.08 -3.67 -23.66
C LYS A 377 -12.51 -3.60 -25.09
N ASN A 378 -12.29 -2.40 -25.62
CA ASN A 378 -11.74 -2.17 -26.96
C ASN A 378 -10.22 -2.37 -27.08
N ARG A 379 -9.49 -2.44 -25.96
CA ARG A 379 -8.03 -2.54 -25.91
C ARG A 379 -7.51 -3.89 -25.45
N ILE A 380 -8.33 -4.75 -24.84
CA ILE A 380 -7.90 -6.10 -24.39
C ILE A 380 -7.30 -6.91 -25.55
N ARG A 381 -7.94 -6.88 -26.74
CA ARG A 381 -7.48 -7.60 -27.93
C ARG A 381 -6.12 -7.12 -28.45
N THR A 382 -5.74 -5.87 -28.16
CA THR A 382 -4.47 -5.27 -28.60
C THR A 382 -3.46 -5.10 -27.47
N ALA A 383 -3.84 -5.31 -26.21
CA ALA A 383 -3.00 -5.11 -25.03
C ALA A 383 -1.72 -5.95 -25.08
N GLY A 384 -1.81 -7.23 -25.45
CA GLY A 384 -0.65 -8.10 -25.63
C GLY A 384 0.34 -7.57 -26.68
N LYS A 385 -0.17 -7.02 -27.80
CA LYS A 385 0.67 -6.40 -28.84
C LYS A 385 1.38 -5.15 -28.32
N VAL A 386 0.68 -4.31 -27.56
CA VAL A 386 1.27 -3.11 -26.93
C VAL A 386 2.37 -3.48 -25.94
N LEU A 387 2.12 -4.45 -25.06
CA LEU A 387 3.12 -4.95 -24.11
C LEU A 387 4.30 -5.57 -24.86
N THR A 388 4.05 -6.43 -25.84
CA THR A 388 5.10 -7.04 -26.67
C THR A 388 6.00 -5.97 -27.30
N LYS A 389 5.42 -4.91 -27.88
CA LYS A 389 6.19 -3.80 -28.47
C LYS A 389 7.09 -3.12 -27.43
N ARG A 390 6.59 -2.93 -26.20
CA ARG A 390 7.35 -2.31 -25.11
C ARG A 390 8.46 -3.22 -24.59
N PHE A 391 8.17 -4.47 -24.29
CA PHE A 391 9.15 -5.43 -23.76
C PHE A 391 10.24 -5.79 -24.79
N LYS A 392 9.97 -5.67 -26.10
CA LYS A 392 11.03 -5.79 -27.13
C LYS A 392 12.16 -4.77 -26.97
N LEU A 393 11.93 -3.63 -26.29
CA LEU A 393 12.98 -2.67 -25.95
C LEU A 393 14.02 -3.23 -24.96
N LEU A 394 13.71 -4.35 -24.30
CA LEU A 394 14.61 -5.02 -23.37
C LEU A 394 15.58 -6.01 -24.04
N LYS A 395 15.41 -6.32 -25.33
CA LYS A 395 16.27 -7.27 -26.06
C LYS A 395 17.78 -7.00 -25.90
N PRO A 396 18.28 -5.75 -25.97
CA PRO A 396 19.72 -5.48 -25.79
C PRO A 396 20.26 -5.86 -24.40
N TYR A 397 19.40 -6.00 -23.41
CA TYR A 397 19.75 -6.27 -22.01
C TYR A 397 19.56 -7.73 -21.60
N ARG A 398 19.26 -8.63 -22.57
CA ARG A 398 18.98 -10.05 -22.30
C ARG A 398 20.08 -10.74 -21.50
N HIS A 399 21.34 -10.41 -21.78
CA HIS A 399 22.52 -11.03 -21.17
C HIS A 399 22.51 -11.00 -19.62
N PHE A 400 21.91 -9.98 -18.99
CA PHE A 400 21.69 -9.99 -17.54
C PHE A 400 20.24 -10.28 -17.15
N LEU A 401 19.26 -9.99 -18.02
CA LEU A 401 17.86 -10.25 -17.71
C LEU A 401 17.53 -11.75 -17.64
N ASP A 402 18.28 -12.62 -18.33
CA ASP A 402 18.09 -14.07 -18.21
C ASP A 402 18.33 -14.57 -16.75
N SER A 403 19.09 -13.83 -15.93
CA SER A 403 19.31 -14.17 -14.51
C SER A 403 18.08 -13.94 -13.61
N ILE A 404 17.05 -13.24 -14.09
CA ILE A 404 15.82 -13.06 -13.30
C ILE A 404 14.98 -14.33 -13.24
N VAL A 405 15.13 -15.23 -14.21
CA VAL A 405 14.30 -16.44 -14.27
C VAL A 405 14.50 -17.25 -12.99
N GLU A 406 13.41 -17.62 -12.33
CA GLU A 406 13.41 -18.44 -11.12
C GLU A 406 13.61 -19.90 -11.47
N GLU A 407 14.20 -20.65 -10.55
CA GLU A 407 14.49 -22.06 -10.75
C GLU A 407 13.22 -22.85 -11.10
N GLY A 408 13.30 -23.69 -12.14
CA GLY A 408 12.16 -24.47 -12.62
C GLY A 408 11.10 -23.67 -13.39
N MET A 409 11.28 -22.35 -13.56
CA MET A 409 10.44 -21.54 -14.43
C MET A 409 11.07 -21.33 -15.81
N ARG A 410 10.26 -20.88 -16.76
CA ARG A 410 10.69 -20.47 -18.10
C ARG A 410 10.15 -19.09 -18.42
N SER A 411 10.89 -18.31 -19.21
CA SER A 411 10.38 -17.05 -19.73
C SER A 411 9.80 -17.24 -21.13
N SER A 412 8.48 -17.34 -21.21
CA SER A 412 7.79 -17.38 -22.51
C SER A 412 8.04 -16.11 -23.34
N PHE A 413 8.31 -14.96 -22.71
CA PHE A 413 8.68 -13.76 -23.46
C PHE A 413 10.06 -13.87 -24.13
N PHE A 414 11.08 -14.37 -23.44
CA PHE A 414 12.42 -14.51 -24.02
C PHE A 414 12.53 -15.67 -25.02
N GLU A 415 11.65 -16.66 -24.92
CA GLU A 415 11.50 -17.78 -25.86
C GLU A 415 10.66 -17.37 -27.09
N ASP A 416 9.42 -16.93 -26.90
CA ASP A 416 8.45 -16.70 -27.99
C ASP A 416 8.45 -15.25 -28.53
N GLY A 417 9.09 -14.33 -27.81
CA GLY A 417 9.13 -12.90 -28.16
C GLY A 417 7.78 -12.18 -28.05
N LYS A 418 6.82 -12.73 -27.30
CA LYS A 418 5.44 -12.22 -27.18
C LYS A 418 4.98 -12.16 -25.72
N MET A 419 4.17 -11.14 -25.43
CA MET A 419 3.48 -10.94 -24.15
C MET A 419 1.97 -11.14 -24.33
N ILE A 420 1.36 -11.88 -23.41
CA ILE A 420 -0.07 -12.12 -23.30
C ILE A 420 -0.65 -11.28 -22.16
N PHE A 421 -1.79 -10.65 -22.41
CA PHE A 421 -2.47 -9.86 -21.39
C PHE A 421 -3.43 -10.72 -20.56
N ASN A 422 -2.91 -11.35 -19.51
CA ASN A 422 -3.67 -12.26 -18.64
C ASN A 422 -3.69 -11.78 -17.16
N LYS A 423 -4.17 -12.63 -16.25
CA LYS A 423 -4.10 -12.52 -14.79
C LYS A 423 -3.43 -13.78 -14.23
N GLN A 424 -2.59 -13.60 -13.22
CA GLN A 424 -1.93 -14.67 -12.48
C GLN A 424 -2.15 -14.45 -10.98
N ALA A 425 -2.33 -15.54 -10.21
CA ALA A 425 -2.45 -15.47 -8.77
C ALA A 425 -1.17 -14.92 -8.13
N ILE A 426 -1.34 -14.08 -7.12
CA ILE A 426 -0.22 -13.49 -6.36
C ILE A 426 0.19 -14.52 -5.29
N PRO A 427 1.50 -14.75 -5.07
CA PRO A 427 1.97 -15.61 -3.98
C PRO A 427 1.41 -15.20 -2.62
N HIS A 428 1.05 -16.18 -1.78
CA HIS A 428 0.67 -15.92 -0.39
C HIS A 428 1.81 -15.29 0.42
N SER A 429 3.07 -15.58 0.04
CA SER A 429 4.29 -15.00 0.62
C SER A 429 4.39 -13.48 0.50
N HIS A 430 3.55 -12.83 -0.30
CA HIS A 430 3.53 -11.36 -0.45
C HIS A 430 2.62 -10.65 0.56
N TYR A 431 2.01 -11.40 1.47
CA TYR A 431 1.05 -10.92 2.44
C TYR A 431 1.40 -11.39 3.85
N ASP A 432 0.85 -10.73 4.86
CA ASP A 432 1.04 -11.13 6.27
C ASP A 432 0.43 -12.52 6.51
N PHE A 433 1.00 -13.27 7.45
CA PHE A 433 0.46 -14.60 7.79
C PHE A 433 -1.02 -14.50 8.18
N MET A 434 -1.83 -15.44 7.69
CA MET A 434 -3.30 -15.44 7.87
C MET A 434 -4.02 -14.22 7.27
N THR A 435 -3.50 -13.68 6.17
CA THR A 435 -4.26 -12.76 5.33
C THR A 435 -5.43 -13.51 4.66
N PRO A 436 -6.68 -13.02 4.81
CA PRO A 436 -7.85 -13.74 4.28
C PRO A 436 -7.89 -13.82 2.75
N GLY A 437 -8.56 -14.86 2.25
CA GLY A 437 -8.68 -15.18 0.83
C GLY A 437 -9.27 -14.05 -0.01
N ILE A 438 -10.18 -13.26 0.56
CA ILE A 438 -10.79 -12.10 -0.11
C ILE A 438 -9.78 -10.99 -0.49
N PHE A 439 -8.59 -10.96 0.10
CA PHE A 439 -7.52 -10.04 -0.26
C PHE A 439 -6.47 -10.65 -1.22
N THR A 440 -6.37 -11.98 -1.29
CA THR A 440 -5.30 -12.69 -2.03
C THR A 440 -5.80 -13.38 -3.31
N LEU A 441 -7.05 -13.86 -3.36
CA LEU A 441 -7.62 -14.71 -4.43
C LEU A 441 -8.10 -13.97 -5.68
N GLY A 442 -7.31 -13.03 -6.18
CA GLY A 442 -7.47 -12.53 -7.55
C GLY A 442 -8.78 -11.84 -7.90
N SER A 443 -9.57 -11.45 -6.91
CA SER A 443 -10.68 -10.54 -7.11
C SER A 443 -10.60 -9.31 -6.21
N GLY A 444 -9.83 -9.35 -5.11
CA GLY A 444 -9.56 -8.23 -4.21
C GLY A 444 -10.76 -7.31 -4.17
N GLN A 445 -11.92 -7.87 -3.82
CA GLN A 445 -13.17 -7.18 -4.10
C GLN A 445 -13.35 -6.16 -3.00
N ALA A 446 -13.24 -4.89 -3.37
CA ALA A 446 -13.61 -3.83 -2.49
C ALA A 446 -14.43 -2.82 -3.26
N SER A 447 -15.27 -2.09 -2.53
CA SER A 447 -15.99 -0.92 -3.02
C SER A 447 -15.81 0.22 -2.02
N ARG A 448 -16.08 1.44 -2.45
CA ARG A 448 -16.01 2.62 -1.58
C ARG A 448 -17.41 3.16 -1.33
N PRO A 449 -18.09 2.74 -0.24
CA PRO A 449 -19.39 3.29 0.13
C PRO A 449 -19.38 4.80 0.36
N ASN A 450 -18.35 5.32 1.03
CA ASN A 450 -18.16 6.75 1.29
C ASN A 450 -16.66 7.04 1.55
N LYS A 451 -16.29 8.28 1.88
CA LYS A 451 -14.88 8.67 2.07
C LYS A 451 -14.17 7.96 3.24
N TYR A 452 -14.91 7.51 4.24
CA TYR A 452 -14.39 6.89 5.47
C TYR A 452 -14.65 5.39 5.56
N SER A 453 -15.36 4.80 4.60
CA SER A 453 -15.70 3.38 4.61
C SER A 453 -15.22 2.66 3.36
N ILE A 454 -14.85 1.40 3.54
CA ILE A 454 -14.57 0.45 2.47
C ILE A 454 -15.47 -0.77 2.67
N GLY A 455 -16.17 -1.17 1.62
CA GLY A 455 -16.82 -2.47 1.55
C GLY A 455 -15.78 -3.51 1.10
N ILE A 456 -15.71 -4.64 1.77
CA ILE A 456 -14.79 -5.75 1.54
C ILE A 456 -15.61 -6.96 1.04
N GLY A 457 -15.09 -7.66 0.04
CA GLY A 457 -15.70 -8.83 -0.59
C GLY A 457 -16.57 -8.53 -1.82
N SER A 458 -16.84 -7.26 -2.16
CA SER A 458 -17.65 -6.88 -3.33
C SER A 458 -17.13 -5.64 -4.06
N LYS A 459 -17.23 -5.64 -5.39
CA LYS A 459 -17.00 -4.44 -6.23
C LYS A 459 -18.23 -3.52 -6.31
N THR A 460 -19.40 -4.05 -6.00
CA THR A 460 -20.63 -3.27 -5.96
C THR A 460 -20.63 -2.42 -4.70
N ARG A 461 -21.08 -1.17 -4.82
CA ARG A 461 -21.18 -0.26 -3.68
C ARG A 461 -22.12 -0.86 -2.65
N ILE A 462 -21.62 -1.06 -1.43
CA ILE A 462 -22.40 -1.58 -0.30
C ILE A 462 -23.06 -0.40 0.41
N ASN A 463 -24.34 -0.55 0.78
CA ASN A 463 -25.03 0.41 1.63
C ASN A 463 -24.60 0.24 3.09
N VAL A 464 -24.34 1.35 3.76
CA VAL A 464 -23.96 1.38 5.18
C VAL A 464 -25.09 2.06 5.95
N SER A 465 -25.59 1.41 7.01
CA SER A 465 -26.57 2.02 7.93
C SER A 465 -26.00 3.32 8.50
N LYS A 466 -26.80 4.40 8.50
CA LYS A 466 -26.36 5.72 8.95
C LYS A 466 -26.02 5.73 10.44
N ASP A 467 -26.80 5.03 11.26
CA ASP A 467 -26.61 5.03 12.72
C ASP A 467 -25.36 4.25 13.10
N VAL A 468 -25.21 3.03 12.58
CA VAL A 468 -23.98 2.22 12.75
C VAL A 468 -22.76 2.99 12.25
N ALA A 469 -22.86 3.66 11.10
CA ALA A 469 -21.78 4.46 10.56
C ALA A 469 -21.43 5.67 11.43
N LYS A 470 -22.40 6.26 12.15
CA LYS A 470 -22.17 7.42 13.01
C LYS A 470 -21.43 7.00 14.28
N ASP A 471 -21.90 5.96 14.96
CA ASP A 471 -21.29 5.48 16.21
C ASP A 471 -19.86 5.03 15.98
N ARG A 472 -19.63 4.29 14.89
CA ARG A 472 -18.28 3.87 14.52
C ARG A 472 -17.44 5.07 14.09
N LEU A 473 -17.96 6.00 13.29
CA LEU A 473 -17.20 7.18 12.89
C LEU A 473 -16.75 8.03 14.09
N PHE A 474 -17.54 8.17 15.15
CA PHE A 474 -17.18 9.03 16.30
C PHE A 474 -16.56 8.28 17.49
N ALA A 475 -16.24 6.99 17.33
CA ALA A 475 -15.49 6.24 18.33
C ALA A 475 -14.10 6.86 18.58
N LYS A 476 -13.75 7.02 19.87
CA LYS A 476 -12.46 7.54 20.33
C LYS A 476 -11.53 6.39 20.68
N PRO A 477 -10.20 6.58 20.55
CA PRO A 477 -9.25 5.60 21.06
C PRO A 477 -9.19 5.66 22.59
N ASN A 478 -8.69 4.60 23.22
CA ASN A 478 -8.48 4.59 24.68
C ASN A 478 -7.41 5.64 25.03
N GLU A 479 -6.27 5.55 24.35
CA GLU A 479 -5.25 6.59 24.33
C GLU A 479 -5.07 7.15 22.91
N TYR A 480 -5.02 8.48 22.80
CA TYR A 480 -4.68 9.11 21.52
C TYR A 480 -3.17 8.93 21.25
N PRO A 481 -2.77 8.57 20.03
CA PRO A 481 -1.35 8.53 19.70
C PRO A 481 -0.72 9.91 19.93
N GLU A 482 0.56 9.92 20.32
CA GLU A 482 1.29 11.15 20.59
C GLU A 482 1.22 12.13 19.39
N LYS A 483 1.24 13.44 19.69
CA LYS A 483 1.28 14.47 18.66
C LYS A 483 2.51 14.26 17.76
N GLY A 484 2.27 14.23 16.45
CA GLY A 484 3.33 13.98 15.45
C GLY A 484 3.52 12.50 15.08
N GLN A 485 2.91 11.55 15.79
CA GLN A 485 2.99 10.12 15.45
C GLN A 485 1.84 9.63 14.56
N ILE A 486 0.80 10.44 14.37
CA ILE A 486 -0.47 10.01 13.78
C ILE A 486 -0.46 9.83 12.24
N TYR A 487 0.61 10.19 11.53
CA TYR A 487 0.63 10.13 10.06
C TYR A 487 1.35 8.90 9.51
N THR A 488 2.06 8.18 10.38
CA THR A 488 2.79 6.99 9.98
C THR A 488 2.03 5.75 10.44
N ASN A 489 2.41 4.60 9.88
CA ASN A 489 1.84 3.32 10.26
C ASN A 489 2.39 2.83 11.62
N ARG A 490 3.34 3.54 12.26
CA ARG A 490 4.10 3.09 13.44
C ARG A 490 4.42 4.26 14.39
N ALA A 491 5.00 3.95 15.55
CA ALA A 491 5.64 4.98 16.37
C ALA A 491 6.75 5.67 15.55
N SER A 492 6.76 7.00 15.52
CA SER A 492 7.80 7.75 14.78
C SER A 492 9.07 7.99 15.60
N LYS A 493 9.04 7.70 16.91
CA LYS A 493 10.13 7.95 17.87
C LYS A 493 10.30 6.77 18.83
N GLY A 494 11.49 6.68 19.44
CA GLY A 494 11.81 5.64 20.43
C GLY A 494 12.05 4.25 19.84
N GLU A 495 12.34 3.28 20.71
CA GLU A 495 12.62 1.89 20.33
C GLU A 495 11.38 1.14 19.80
N GLU A 496 10.17 1.57 20.16
CA GLU A 496 8.90 0.97 19.71
C GLU A 496 8.77 0.90 18.17
N ARG A 497 9.41 1.82 17.45
CA ARG A 497 9.44 1.82 15.98
C ARG A 497 10.14 0.59 15.39
N TYR A 498 10.88 -0.16 16.19
CA TYR A 498 11.56 -1.39 15.77
C TYR A 498 10.75 -2.65 16.08
N HIS A 499 9.70 -2.57 16.90
CA HIS A 499 8.90 -3.72 17.33
C HIS A 499 7.58 -3.87 16.56
N PHE A 500 7.38 -5.03 15.94
CA PHE A 500 6.17 -5.42 15.21
C PHE A 500 6.09 -6.94 15.15
N ASP A 501 4.92 -7.48 14.84
CA ASP A 501 4.72 -8.91 14.69
C ASP A 501 5.28 -9.39 13.34
N ARG A 502 6.36 -10.17 13.42
CA ARG A 502 7.08 -10.75 12.28
C ARG A 502 6.51 -12.07 11.78
N GLY A 503 5.43 -12.59 12.35
CA GLY A 503 4.90 -13.92 12.03
C GLY A 503 5.26 -15.00 13.06
N PRO A 504 4.67 -16.20 12.94
CA PRO A 504 4.85 -17.28 13.92
C PRO A 504 6.17 -18.06 13.74
N GLY A 505 7.01 -17.70 12.76
CA GLY A 505 8.10 -18.55 12.26
C GLY A 505 7.61 -19.61 11.25
N VAL A 506 8.53 -20.13 10.42
CA VAL A 506 8.17 -21.03 9.29
C VAL A 506 7.62 -22.36 9.80
N ASP A 507 8.26 -22.96 10.79
CA ASP A 507 7.86 -24.27 11.31
C ASP A 507 6.46 -24.25 11.91
N LEU A 508 6.16 -23.21 12.68
CA LEU A 508 4.85 -23.05 13.30
C LEU A 508 3.80 -22.69 12.25
N ALA A 509 4.12 -21.79 11.30
CA ALA A 509 3.23 -21.49 10.18
C ALA A 509 2.84 -22.76 9.40
N LYS A 510 3.81 -23.62 9.10
CA LYS A 510 3.60 -24.89 8.40
C LYS A 510 2.67 -25.80 9.18
N LYS A 511 2.95 -26.03 10.47
CA LYS A 511 2.11 -26.84 11.36
C LYS A 511 0.67 -26.29 11.45
N MET A 512 0.53 -24.97 11.58
CA MET A 512 -0.79 -24.31 11.64
C MET A 512 -1.60 -24.50 10.38
N ILE A 513 -1.00 -24.40 9.19
CA ILE A 513 -1.72 -24.55 7.92
C ILE A 513 -2.01 -26.03 7.61
N GLN A 514 -1.02 -26.91 7.78
CA GLN A 514 -1.16 -28.34 7.45
C GLN A 514 -2.16 -29.08 8.36
N SER A 515 -2.42 -28.55 9.55
CA SER A 515 -3.41 -29.11 10.48
C SER A 515 -4.85 -28.69 10.19
N LEU A 516 -5.09 -27.87 9.16
CA LEU A 516 -6.41 -27.39 8.76
C LEU A 516 -6.85 -28.03 7.43
N ASP A 517 -7.96 -28.78 7.46
CA ASP A 517 -8.59 -29.26 6.24
C ASP A 517 -9.62 -28.22 5.73
N GLU A 518 -9.18 -27.34 4.81
CA GLU A 518 -10.03 -26.29 4.23
C GLU A 518 -11.33 -26.87 3.63
N LYS A 519 -11.26 -28.04 2.97
CA LYS A 519 -12.44 -28.64 2.30
C LYS A 519 -13.49 -29.06 3.31
N GLN A 520 -13.08 -29.64 4.44
CA GLN A 520 -14.01 -30.05 5.51
C GLN A 520 -14.52 -28.85 6.31
N ILE A 521 -13.64 -27.90 6.65
CA ILE A 521 -14.01 -26.72 7.45
C ILE A 521 -15.07 -25.87 6.73
N PHE A 522 -14.89 -25.64 5.43
CA PHE A 522 -15.80 -24.83 4.61
C PHE A 522 -16.82 -25.69 3.85
N ALA A 523 -17.04 -26.94 4.30
CA ALA A 523 -18.04 -27.82 3.73
C ALA A 523 -19.45 -27.24 3.89
N LYS A 524 -20.25 -27.44 2.86
CA LYS A 524 -21.66 -27.06 2.87
C LYS A 524 -22.49 -28.11 3.59
N LYS A 525 -23.42 -27.68 4.45
CA LYS A 525 -24.39 -28.55 5.13
C LYS A 525 -25.28 -29.23 4.11
N ARG A 526 -25.60 -30.51 4.35
CA ARG A 526 -26.47 -31.31 3.47
C ARG A 526 -27.81 -30.59 3.24
N GLY A 527 -28.23 -30.50 1.97
CA GLY A 527 -29.51 -29.89 1.58
C GLY A 527 -29.56 -28.35 1.66
N LYS A 528 -28.49 -27.68 2.09
CA LYS A 528 -28.42 -26.22 2.12
C LYS A 528 -27.70 -25.64 0.90
N SER A 529 -27.92 -24.36 0.63
CA SER A 529 -27.26 -23.62 -0.45
C SER A 529 -26.98 -22.18 -0.04
N TRP A 530 -25.88 -21.60 -0.54
CA TRP A 530 -25.60 -20.18 -0.30
C TRP A 530 -26.74 -19.28 -0.79
N SER A 531 -27.32 -19.59 -1.96
CA SER A 531 -28.39 -18.79 -2.56
C SER A 531 -29.66 -18.70 -1.71
N LYS A 532 -29.97 -19.75 -0.94
CA LYS A 532 -31.16 -19.83 -0.09
C LYS A 532 -30.86 -19.50 1.37
N ASP A 533 -29.79 -20.07 1.91
CA ASP A 533 -29.51 -20.10 3.34
C ASP A 533 -28.38 -19.12 3.76
N GLY A 534 -27.72 -18.48 2.79
CA GLY A 534 -26.56 -17.62 3.04
C GLY A 534 -25.47 -18.35 3.80
N VAL A 535 -24.85 -17.68 4.78
CA VAL A 535 -23.74 -18.25 5.55
C VAL A 535 -24.13 -19.45 6.42
N SER A 536 -25.41 -19.56 6.80
CA SER A 536 -25.95 -20.70 7.54
C SER A 536 -25.91 -22.02 6.74
N ALA A 537 -25.58 -21.95 5.44
CA ALA A 537 -25.27 -23.10 4.60
C ALA A 537 -23.95 -23.78 4.96
N PHE A 538 -23.06 -23.12 5.71
CA PHE A 538 -21.73 -23.63 6.07
C PHE A 538 -21.62 -23.83 7.58
N TYR A 539 -20.77 -24.77 8.00
CA TYR A 539 -20.50 -25.01 9.42
C TYR A 539 -19.62 -23.92 10.04
N SER A 540 -18.67 -23.38 9.27
CA SER A 540 -17.74 -22.36 9.73
C SER A 540 -18.34 -20.97 9.90
N SER A 541 -19.65 -20.76 9.65
CA SER A 541 -20.32 -19.45 9.66
C SER A 541 -19.55 -18.33 8.96
N THR A 542 -18.73 -18.69 7.98
CA THR A 542 -17.85 -17.84 7.18
C THR A 542 -17.84 -18.40 5.76
N HIS A 543 -17.94 -17.54 4.73
CA HIS A 543 -17.96 -18.00 3.35
C HIS A 543 -16.58 -18.56 2.92
N PRO A 544 -16.51 -19.64 2.11
CA PRO A 544 -15.24 -20.23 1.66
C PRO A 544 -14.24 -19.25 1.03
N ASP A 545 -14.71 -18.29 0.21
CA ASP A 545 -13.86 -17.22 -0.35
C ASP A 545 -13.10 -16.36 0.69
N VAL A 546 -13.61 -16.26 1.93
CA VAL A 546 -12.98 -15.49 3.02
C VAL A 546 -11.79 -16.24 3.60
N LYS A 547 -11.87 -17.57 3.64
CA LYS A 547 -10.84 -18.47 4.21
C LYS A 547 -10.48 -18.12 5.67
N PHE A 548 -9.29 -18.51 6.09
CA PHE A 548 -8.74 -18.28 7.43
C PHE A 548 -8.27 -16.83 7.63
N PHE A 549 -8.38 -16.33 8.87
CA PHE A 549 -7.88 -15.02 9.26
C PHE A 549 -7.61 -14.90 10.77
N GLY A 550 -6.52 -14.18 11.08
CA GLY A 550 -6.19 -13.72 12.44
C GLY A 550 -6.11 -14.82 13.49
N SER A 551 -5.36 -15.88 13.23
CA SER A 551 -5.25 -17.04 14.14
C SER A 551 -4.65 -16.74 15.51
N TYR A 552 -3.70 -15.81 15.58
CA TYR A 552 -2.98 -15.45 16.81
C TYR A 552 -2.58 -13.97 16.83
N ARG A 553 -2.10 -13.51 17.98
CA ARG A 553 -1.29 -12.30 18.13
C ARG A 553 -0.33 -12.44 19.31
N GLY A 554 0.74 -11.66 19.33
CA GLY A 554 1.71 -11.65 20.42
C GLY A 554 2.81 -12.68 20.28
N ASP A 555 3.53 -12.95 21.38
CA ASP A 555 4.74 -13.78 21.37
C ASP A 555 4.42 -15.28 21.49
N LEU A 556 4.55 -16.01 20.38
CA LEU A 556 4.34 -17.47 20.37
C LEU A 556 5.57 -18.28 20.77
N GLN A 557 6.72 -17.64 21.01
CA GLN A 557 7.97 -18.33 21.34
C GLN A 557 8.20 -18.34 22.85
N ASN A 558 8.02 -17.20 23.52
CA ASN A 558 8.27 -17.10 24.95
C ASN A 558 7.24 -16.19 25.69
N PRO A 559 5.93 -16.51 25.61
CA PRO A 559 4.92 -15.74 26.34
C PRO A 559 5.01 -15.97 27.85
N LYS A 560 4.87 -14.90 28.65
CA LYS A 560 4.64 -15.02 30.11
C LYS A 560 3.19 -15.39 30.41
N ALA A 561 2.24 -14.92 29.61
CA ALA A 561 0.84 -15.29 29.70
C ALA A 561 0.29 -15.80 28.36
N VAL A 562 -0.56 -16.82 28.41
CA VAL A 562 -1.24 -17.35 27.22
C VAL A 562 -2.73 -17.19 27.36
N VAL A 563 -3.40 -16.71 26.32
CA VAL A 563 -4.86 -16.66 26.22
C VAL A 563 -5.32 -17.55 25.07
N PHE A 564 -6.06 -18.60 25.39
CA PHE A 564 -6.83 -19.36 24.41
C PHE A 564 -8.23 -18.75 24.32
N ALA A 565 -8.65 -18.30 23.13
CA ALA A 565 -9.88 -17.53 23.00
C ALA A 565 -10.79 -18.01 21.88
N ASP A 566 -12.09 -18.03 22.14
CA ASP A 566 -13.08 -18.16 21.08
C ASP A 566 -13.04 -16.92 20.16
N PRO A 567 -13.14 -17.09 18.83
CA PRO A 567 -13.19 -15.98 17.89
C PRO A 567 -14.36 -15.04 18.20
N ALA A 568 -14.14 -13.74 18.02
CA ALA A 568 -15.15 -12.72 18.22
C ALA A 568 -14.90 -11.50 17.33
N GLY A 569 -15.95 -11.05 16.67
CA GLY A 569 -15.88 -9.92 15.75
C GLY A 569 -15.10 -10.24 14.48
N TYR A 570 -14.87 -9.20 13.67
CA TYR A 570 -14.31 -9.35 12.33
C TYR A 570 -13.10 -8.44 12.07
N ASP A 571 -12.63 -7.70 13.07
CA ASP A 571 -11.46 -6.81 12.95
C ASP A 571 -10.19 -7.58 12.54
N ASP A 572 -10.09 -8.82 12.97
CA ASP A 572 -9.05 -9.79 12.61
C ASP A 572 -8.93 -10.01 11.09
N LEU A 573 -10.00 -9.79 10.31
CA LEU A 573 -9.93 -9.81 8.85
C LEU A 573 -8.96 -8.75 8.34
N LEU A 574 -9.02 -7.56 8.94
CA LEU A 574 -8.28 -6.39 8.51
C LEU A 574 -6.85 -6.39 9.09
N THR A 575 -6.72 -6.68 10.38
CA THR A 575 -5.42 -6.67 11.09
C THR A 575 -4.59 -7.92 10.83
N LYS A 576 -5.23 -9.02 10.39
CA LYS A 576 -4.65 -10.37 10.27
C LYS A 576 -4.16 -10.94 11.60
N LYS A 577 -4.60 -10.38 12.73
CA LYS A 577 -4.19 -10.73 14.09
C LYS A 577 -5.41 -11.06 14.93
N ALA A 578 -5.25 -11.95 15.91
CA ALA A 578 -6.34 -12.44 16.74
C ALA A 578 -6.90 -11.36 17.67
N LEU A 579 -8.23 -11.29 17.75
CA LEU A 579 -8.98 -10.45 18.67
C LEU A 579 -8.49 -9.00 18.72
N THR A 580 -8.44 -8.31 17.59
CA THR A 580 -8.04 -6.89 17.58
C THR A 580 -9.21 -5.91 17.79
N GLY A 581 -10.44 -6.43 17.81
CA GLY A 581 -11.65 -5.66 18.10
C GLY A 581 -11.83 -5.33 19.58
N ALA A 582 -13.04 -4.94 19.96
CA ALA A 582 -13.38 -4.51 21.32
C ALA A 582 -13.07 -5.57 22.37
N ARG A 583 -13.44 -6.84 22.13
CA ARG A 583 -13.20 -7.94 23.10
C ARG A 583 -11.72 -8.05 23.45
N GLY A 584 -10.83 -7.98 22.46
CA GLY A 584 -9.40 -8.10 22.72
C GLY A 584 -8.74 -6.84 23.26
N GLN A 585 -9.34 -5.66 23.11
CA GLN A 585 -8.90 -4.44 23.80
C GLN A 585 -9.19 -4.51 25.30
N TYR A 586 -10.34 -5.06 25.70
CA TYR A 586 -10.63 -5.33 27.11
C TYR A 586 -9.77 -6.45 27.69
N LEU A 587 -9.50 -7.51 26.92
CA LEU A 587 -8.52 -8.54 27.33
C LEU A 587 -7.13 -7.94 27.51
N HIS A 588 -6.74 -7.01 26.64
CA HIS A 588 -5.45 -6.37 26.74
C HIS A 588 -5.35 -5.50 28.00
N GLY A 589 -6.36 -4.67 28.30
CA GLY A 589 -6.37 -3.88 29.54
C GLY A 589 -6.24 -4.75 30.80
N MET A 590 -6.93 -5.90 30.84
CA MET A 590 -6.74 -6.88 31.92
C MET A 590 -5.30 -7.38 32.02
N LEU A 591 -4.65 -7.73 30.90
CA LEU A 591 -3.29 -8.23 30.89
C LEU A 591 -2.27 -7.15 31.24
N GLU A 592 -2.56 -5.89 30.90
CA GLU A 592 -1.77 -4.72 31.26
C GLU A 592 -1.80 -4.48 32.78
N ASP A 593 -2.98 -4.49 33.40
CA ASP A 593 -3.13 -4.35 34.86
C ASP A 593 -2.49 -5.50 35.66
N LEU A 594 -2.37 -6.67 35.04
CA LEU A 594 -1.64 -7.81 35.60
C LEU A 594 -0.13 -7.71 35.41
N GLY A 595 0.35 -6.72 34.66
CA GLY A 595 1.77 -6.45 34.44
C GLY A 595 2.41 -7.20 33.27
N TYR A 596 1.63 -7.95 32.49
CA TYR A 596 2.16 -8.65 31.31
C TYR A 596 2.46 -7.68 30.17
N LYS A 597 1.72 -6.56 30.07
CA LYS A 597 1.85 -5.53 29.02
C LYS A 597 1.83 -6.15 27.62
N HIS A 598 2.97 -6.51 27.05
CA HIS A 598 3.09 -7.14 25.74
C HIS A 598 3.64 -8.58 25.74
N ASP A 599 4.07 -9.09 26.91
CA ASP A 599 4.70 -10.40 27.10
C ASP A 599 3.65 -11.54 27.13
N TYR A 600 2.72 -11.55 26.17
CA TYR A 600 1.67 -12.55 26.11
C TYR A 600 1.39 -13.02 24.67
N ALA A 601 0.77 -14.19 24.57
CA ALA A 601 0.18 -14.71 23.34
C ALA A 601 -1.34 -14.80 23.46
N VAL A 602 -2.05 -14.49 22.38
CA VAL A 602 -3.46 -14.83 22.20
C VAL A 602 -3.58 -15.75 21.00
N PHE A 603 -4.26 -16.87 21.18
CA PHE A 603 -4.49 -17.85 20.13
C PHE A 603 -5.96 -18.22 20.04
N LYS A 604 -6.53 -18.19 18.84
CA LYS A 604 -7.96 -18.50 18.65
C LYS A 604 -8.22 -19.99 18.58
N THR A 605 -9.31 -20.44 19.21
CA THR A 605 -9.83 -21.82 19.12
C THR A 605 -9.97 -22.28 17.67
N VAL A 606 -10.34 -21.37 16.76
CA VAL A 606 -10.33 -21.56 15.30
C VAL A 606 -9.94 -20.27 14.55
N PRO A 607 -9.27 -20.37 13.38
CA PRO A 607 -8.74 -19.21 12.65
C PRO A 607 -9.76 -18.60 11.66
N PHE A 608 -11.04 -18.49 12.05
CA PHE A 608 -12.11 -17.88 11.24
C PHE A 608 -13.27 -17.44 12.15
N GLY A 609 -14.21 -16.66 11.60
CA GLY A 609 -15.34 -16.13 12.36
C GLY A 609 -16.38 -17.21 12.65
N MET A 610 -16.87 -17.30 13.88
CA MET A 610 -17.90 -18.25 14.32
C MET A 610 -19.05 -17.56 15.06
N ASP A 611 -19.17 -16.23 14.94
CA ASP A 611 -20.15 -15.38 15.64
C ASP A 611 -21.61 -15.77 15.37
N LEU A 612 -21.86 -16.50 14.28
CA LEU A 612 -23.20 -16.98 13.87
C LEU A 612 -23.38 -18.49 13.97
N ALA A 613 -22.37 -19.22 14.45
CA ALA A 613 -22.40 -20.67 14.51
C ALA A 613 -23.35 -21.15 15.62
N THR A 614 -24.17 -22.15 15.30
CA THR A 614 -24.98 -22.85 16.31
C THR A 614 -24.11 -23.76 17.17
N LYS A 615 -24.67 -24.34 18.23
CA LYS A 615 -23.96 -25.37 19.02
C LYS A 615 -23.52 -26.56 18.14
N SER A 616 -24.38 -27.05 17.25
CA SER A 616 -24.03 -28.17 16.35
C SER A 616 -22.92 -27.80 15.36
N ASP A 617 -22.89 -26.54 14.92
CA ASP A 617 -21.84 -26.05 14.03
C ASP A 617 -20.48 -26.05 14.73
N TRP A 618 -20.46 -25.62 15.99
CA TRP A 618 -19.28 -25.70 16.83
C TRP A 618 -18.81 -27.13 17.07
N GLU A 619 -19.69 -28.07 17.40
CA GLU A 619 -19.29 -29.48 17.58
C GLU A 619 -18.63 -30.04 16.31
N TYR A 620 -19.24 -29.79 15.14
CA TYR A 620 -18.66 -30.22 13.87
C TYR A 620 -17.28 -29.59 13.63
N ILE A 621 -17.16 -28.27 13.81
CA ILE A 621 -15.93 -27.55 13.54
C ILE A 621 -14.82 -27.96 14.51
N LEU A 622 -15.11 -28.11 15.81
CA LEU A 622 -14.14 -28.56 16.78
C LEU A 622 -13.60 -29.93 16.39
N GLU A 623 -14.45 -30.88 16.01
CA GLU A 623 -13.98 -32.18 15.53
C GLU A 623 -13.03 -32.05 14.32
N LYS A 624 -13.41 -31.23 13.32
CA LYS A 624 -12.62 -31.05 12.09
C LYS A 624 -11.35 -30.23 12.25
N THR A 625 -11.20 -29.51 13.34
CA THR A 625 -10.03 -28.67 13.63
C THR A 625 -9.28 -29.14 14.89
N LYS A 626 -9.52 -30.38 15.33
CA LYS A 626 -8.91 -30.96 16.53
C LYS A 626 -7.37 -30.92 16.47
N SER A 627 -6.78 -31.35 15.36
CA SER A 627 -5.32 -31.37 15.16
C SER A 627 -4.68 -29.98 15.29
N TYR A 628 -5.33 -28.94 14.74
CA TYR A 628 -4.86 -27.56 14.84
C TYR A 628 -4.74 -27.09 16.29
N ARG A 629 -5.71 -27.43 17.14
CA ARG A 629 -5.64 -27.09 18.57
C ARG A 629 -4.68 -27.98 19.34
N ASP A 630 -4.67 -29.29 19.09
CA ASP A 630 -3.76 -30.23 19.75
C ASP A 630 -2.31 -29.76 19.59
N ILE A 631 -1.91 -29.35 18.37
CA ILE A 631 -0.56 -28.86 18.09
C ILE A 631 -0.29 -27.52 18.79
N MET A 632 -1.18 -26.55 18.61
CA MET A 632 -0.90 -25.16 19.02
C MET A 632 -1.07 -24.92 20.52
N TYR A 633 -2.03 -25.59 21.15
CA TYR A 633 -2.20 -25.49 22.60
C TYR A 633 -1.04 -26.18 23.29
N GLN A 634 -0.63 -27.35 22.82
CA GLN A 634 0.54 -28.04 23.37
C GLN A 634 1.80 -27.20 23.21
N HIS A 635 2.05 -26.64 22.02
CA HIS A 635 3.18 -25.73 21.79
C HIS A 635 3.23 -24.60 22.82
N LEU A 636 2.11 -23.91 23.06
CA LEU A 636 2.03 -22.79 24.01
C LEU A 636 2.03 -23.20 25.49
N ILE A 637 1.66 -24.44 25.81
CA ILE A 637 1.83 -25.00 27.16
C ILE A 637 3.31 -25.33 27.40
N ASP A 638 3.99 -25.85 26.38
CA ASP A 638 5.40 -26.27 26.45
C ASP A 638 6.36 -25.07 26.55
N THR A 639 5.95 -23.86 26.16
CA THR A 639 6.72 -22.62 26.40
C THR A 639 6.76 -22.21 27.88
N LYS A 640 5.99 -22.87 28.74
CA LYS A 640 5.93 -22.62 30.18
C LYS A 640 5.55 -21.20 30.61
N PRO A 641 4.38 -20.69 30.17
CA PRO A 641 3.87 -19.42 30.67
C PRO A 641 3.57 -19.50 32.18
N GLU A 642 3.62 -18.35 32.83
CA GLU A 642 3.29 -18.16 34.25
C GLU A 642 1.80 -18.40 34.52
N VAL A 643 0.94 -18.14 33.52
CA VAL A 643 -0.51 -18.27 33.63
C VAL A 643 -1.16 -18.58 32.28
N ILE A 644 -2.26 -19.33 32.32
CA ILE A 644 -3.14 -19.53 31.17
C ILE A 644 -4.51 -18.94 31.44
N PHE A 645 -5.05 -18.24 30.45
CA PHE A 645 -6.42 -17.77 30.41
C PHE A 645 -7.20 -18.51 29.34
N THR A 646 -8.43 -18.89 29.64
CA THR A 646 -9.40 -19.27 28.60
C THR A 646 -10.45 -18.19 28.48
N ASP A 647 -10.74 -17.79 27.24
CA ASP A 647 -11.72 -16.75 26.95
C ASP A 647 -12.86 -17.30 26.07
N GLY A 648 -13.93 -17.74 26.73
CA GLY A 648 -15.08 -18.37 26.08
C GLY A 648 -15.17 -19.87 26.32
N LYS A 649 -16.39 -20.40 26.14
CA LYS A 649 -16.75 -21.75 26.55
C LYS A 649 -16.04 -22.84 25.75
N TYR A 650 -15.73 -22.63 24.47
CA TYR A 650 -15.10 -23.67 23.65
C TYR A 650 -13.59 -23.69 23.86
N ALA A 651 -12.97 -22.53 24.05
CA ALA A 651 -11.58 -22.43 24.49
C ALA A 651 -11.36 -23.16 25.84
N GLN A 652 -12.25 -22.95 26.81
CA GLN A 652 -12.21 -23.64 28.10
C GLN A 652 -12.33 -25.16 27.95
N ARG A 653 -13.32 -25.62 27.17
CA ARG A 653 -13.51 -27.04 26.90
C ARG A 653 -12.30 -27.68 26.24
N GLU A 654 -11.74 -27.04 25.23
CA GLU A 654 -10.64 -27.61 24.47
C GLU A 654 -9.33 -27.58 25.25
N LEU A 655 -9.09 -26.56 26.09
CA LEU A 655 -8.00 -26.61 27.03
C LEU A 655 -8.16 -27.79 27.98
N ALA A 656 -9.33 -27.98 28.61
CA ALA A 656 -9.58 -29.10 29.51
C ALA A 656 -9.45 -30.48 28.85
N ARG A 657 -9.63 -30.57 27.52
CA ARG A 657 -9.43 -31.81 26.75
C ARG A 657 -7.96 -32.11 26.49
N ILE A 658 -7.15 -31.07 26.27
CA ILE A 658 -5.74 -31.19 25.86
C ILE A 658 -4.82 -31.20 27.07
N ALA A 659 -5.08 -30.27 27.99
CA ALA A 659 -4.36 -30.13 29.23
C ALA A 659 -4.82 -31.20 30.22
N GLY A 660 -3.89 -32.06 30.63
CA GLY A 660 -4.00 -32.81 31.87
C GLY A 660 -3.75 -31.89 33.07
N ASP A 661 -3.05 -32.39 34.09
CA ASP A 661 -2.63 -31.55 35.21
C ASP A 661 -1.60 -30.52 34.75
N LEU A 662 -1.99 -29.24 34.79
CA LEU A 662 -1.13 -28.11 34.47
C LEU A 662 -0.41 -27.62 35.73
N TYR A 663 0.87 -27.30 35.59
CA TYR A 663 1.71 -26.76 36.67
C TYR A 663 1.49 -25.26 36.89
N MET A 664 0.85 -24.57 35.95
CA MET A 664 0.51 -23.15 36.04
C MET A 664 -0.99 -22.94 36.34
N PRO A 665 -1.37 -21.83 36.98
CA PRO A 665 -2.77 -21.48 37.18
C PRO A 665 -3.51 -21.26 35.85
N VAL A 666 -4.77 -21.70 35.83
CA VAL A 666 -5.71 -21.46 34.72
C VAL A 666 -6.89 -20.64 35.22
N TYR A 667 -7.18 -19.52 34.54
CA TYR A 667 -8.34 -18.69 34.83
C TYR A 667 -9.31 -18.63 33.64
N ASN A 668 -10.59 -18.84 33.92
CA ASN A 668 -11.63 -18.95 32.89
C ASN A 668 -12.49 -17.68 32.85
N ILE A 669 -12.45 -16.97 31.73
CA ILE A 669 -13.28 -15.80 31.46
C ILE A 669 -14.60 -16.29 30.84
N GLU A 670 -15.64 -16.33 31.67
CA GLU A 670 -16.99 -16.71 31.26
C GLU A 670 -17.65 -15.58 30.46
N ARG A 671 -18.01 -15.86 29.21
CA ARG A 671 -18.76 -14.93 28.35
C ARG A 671 -20.23 -15.35 28.29
N ILE A 672 -21.07 -14.62 29.01
CA ILE A 672 -22.52 -14.88 29.09
C ILE A 672 -23.29 -13.95 28.15
N GLU A 673 -22.78 -12.73 27.91
CA GLU A 673 -23.36 -11.71 27.03
C GLU A 673 -22.43 -11.36 25.86
N SER A 674 -22.95 -10.61 24.88
CA SER A 674 -22.16 -10.02 23.78
C SER A 674 -21.28 -8.84 24.20
N LYS A 675 -21.25 -8.49 25.49
CA LYS A 675 -20.45 -7.37 26.01
C LYS A 675 -18.96 -7.71 26.04
N PRO A 676 -18.08 -6.89 25.43
CA PRO A 676 -16.63 -7.10 25.41
C PRO A 676 -15.94 -7.22 26.79
N SER A 677 -16.51 -6.62 27.83
CA SER A 677 -15.94 -6.55 29.19
C SER A 677 -16.34 -7.72 30.10
N GLU A 678 -17.31 -8.55 29.67
CA GLU A 678 -17.97 -9.54 30.52
C GLU A 678 -16.98 -10.60 31.06
N GLY A 679 -17.15 -11.01 32.31
CA GLY A 679 -16.32 -12.05 32.96
C GLY A 679 -14.94 -11.60 33.45
N ILE A 680 -14.37 -10.51 32.90
CA ILE A 680 -13.02 -10.05 33.24
C ILE A 680 -12.89 -9.67 34.72
N ALA A 681 -13.82 -8.88 35.27
CA ALA A 681 -13.73 -8.46 36.67
C ALA A 681 -13.85 -9.64 37.66
N LYS A 682 -14.61 -10.67 37.29
CA LYS A 682 -14.72 -11.91 38.08
C LYS A 682 -13.38 -12.64 38.12
N VAL A 683 -12.71 -12.78 36.99
CA VAL A 683 -11.38 -13.39 36.89
C VAL A 683 -10.33 -12.58 37.66
N MET A 684 -10.32 -11.25 37.50
CA MET A 684 -9.38 -10.39 38.23
C MET A 684 -9.51 -10.57 39.76
N LYS A 685 -10.74 -10.65 40.27
CA LYS A 685 -10.99 -10.94 41.69
C LYS A 685 -10.51 -12.34 42.12
N GLN A 686 -10.56 -13.34 41.23
CA GLN A 686 -10.04 -14.70 41.52
C GLN A 686 -8.52 -14.73 41.60
N ILE A 687 -7.84 -13.93 40.77
CA ILE A 687 -6.37 -13.83 40.78
C ILE A 687 -5.87 -13.21 42.08
N SER A 688 -6.48 -12.12 42.52
CA SER A 688 -6.04 -11.43 43.73
C SER A 688 -7.15 -10.60 44.40
N PRO A 689 -7.26 -10.61 45.74
CA PRO A 689 -8.21 -9.76 46.48
C PRO A 689 -8.06 -8.26 46.22
N LYS A 690 -6.85 -7.80 45.81
CA LYS A 690 -6.60 -6.39 45.45
C LYS A 690 -7.50 -5.90 44.32
N PHE A 691 -8.00 -6.81 43.49
CA PHE A 691 -8.90 -6.51 42.37
C PHE A 691 -10.39 -6.66 42.70
N SER A 692 -10.76 -6.71 43.98
CA SER A 692 -12.17 -6.85 44.42
C SER A 692 -13.13 -5.77 43.89
N LYS A 693 -12.62 -4.57 43.60
CA LYS A 693 -13.36 -3.43 43.00
C LYS A 693 -12.98 -3.14 41.55
N TYR A 694 -12.32 -4.09 40.88
CA TYR A 694 -11.82 -3.92 39.54
C TYR A 694 -12.94 -3.63 38.54
N LYS A 695 -12.71 -2.64 37.67
CA LYS A 695 -13.59 -2.33 36.54
C LYS A 695 -12.82 -2.59 35.25
N ALA A 696 -13.34 -3.52 34.46
CA ALA A 696 -12.76 -3.81 33.16
C ALA A 696 -12.81 -2.55 32.28
N HIS A 697 -11.67 -2.24 31.68
CA HIS A 697 -11.51 -1.16 30.71
C HIS A 697 -10.80 -1.71 29.48
N ALA A 698 -10.93 -0.98 28.38
CA ALA A 698 -10.29 -1.31 27.12
C ALA A 698 -8.94 -0.60 27.06
N GLU A 699 -7.93 -1.28 26.50
CA GLU A 699 -6.65 -0.67 26.15
C GLU A 699 -6.30 -0.88 24.69
N ASN A 700 -5.47 0.01 24.13
CA ASN A 700 -5.02 -0.06 22.75
C ASN A 700 -4.14 -1.30 22.54
N ILE A 701 -4.39 -2.10 21.50
CA ILE A 701 -3.55 -3.29 21.27
C ILE A 701 -2.09 -2.88 21.00
N PRO A 702 -1.09 -3.56 21.60
CA PRO A 702 0.31 -3.19 21.43
C PRO A 702 0.74 -3.23 19.98
N VAL A 703 1.53 -2.22 19.57
CA VAL A 703 2.10 -2.14 18.21
C VAL A 703 2.92 -3.38 17.86
N MET A 704 3.62 -3.97 18.83
CA MET A 704 4.40 -5.18 18.64
C MET A 704 3.57 -6.44 18.37
N HIS A 705 2.25 -6.40 18.58
CA HIS A 705 1.33 -7.48 18.23
C HIS A 705 0.70 -7.28 16.84
N MET A 706 1.03 -6.18 16.16
CA MET A 706 0.49 -5.78 14.86
C MET A 706 1.53 -5.96 13.75
N PRO A 707 1.10 -6.22 12.49
CA PRO A 707 2.03 -6.39 11.37
C PRO A 707 2.74 -5.06 11.01
N LEU A 708 3.86 -5.17 10.28
CA LEU A 708 4.68 -4.02 9.86
C LEU A 708 3.87 -2.89 9.20
N PHE A 709 2.94 -3.25 8.31
CA PHE A 709 2.09 -2.31 7.58
C PHE A 709 0.70 -2.19 8.22
N MET A 710 0.65 -1.97 9.54
CA MET A 710 -0.58 -1.67 10.28
C MET A 710 -1.09 -0.25 10.02
N ARG A 711 -2.29 0.07 10.52
CA ARG A 711 -2.78 1.44 10.58
C ARG A 711 -2.88 1.89 12.02
N LEU A 712 -2.68 3.18 12.22
CA LEU A 712 -2.78 3.82 13.52
C LEU A 712 -4.06 3.52 14.30
N TRP A 713 -5.21 3.38 13.62
CA TRP A 713 -6.49 3.14 14.29
C TRP A 713 -6.83 1.66 14.45
N TRP A 714 -5.95 0.75 14.03
CA TRP A 714 -6.16 -0.68 14.24
C TRP A 714 -5.92 -1.04 15.70
N GLY A 715 -6.89 -1.72 16.32
CA GLY A 715 -6.76 -2.12 17.71
C GLY A 715 -6.97 -1.01 18.74
N THR A 716 -7.49 0.17 18.36
CA THR A 716 -7.57 1.31 19.29
C THR A 716 -8.98 1.74 19.67
N THR A 717 -10.01 1.49 18.82
CA THR A 717 -11.34 2.12 18.98
C THR A 717 -12.50 1.12 18.91
N GLY A 718 -12.43 0.00 19.64
CA GLY A 718 -13.39 -1.10 19.52
C GLY A 718 -13.49 -1.66 18.10
N ASP A 719 -14.58 -2.36 17.76
CA ASP A 719 -14.70 -3.03 16.45
C ASP A 719 -14.84 -2.03 15.31
N ARG A 720 -14.07 -2.22 14.25
CA ARG A 720 -14.03 -1.40 13.03
C ARG A 720 -14.48 -2.16 11.80
N VAL A 721 -14.69 -3.46 11.93
CA VAL A 721 -15.16 -4.32 10.84
C VAL A 721 -16.44 -5.02 11.28
N TRP A 722 -17.46 -4.96 10.42
CA TRP A 722 -18.71 -5.67 10.66
C TRP A 722 -19.26 -6.23 9.36
N PRO A 723 -20.02 -7.34 9.41
CA PRO A 723 -20.59 -7.92 8.21
C PRO A 723 -21.78 -7.09 7.73
N VAL A 724 -22.14 -7.24 6.46
CA VAL A 724 -23.41 -6.69 5.95
C VAL A 724 -24.61 -7.42 6.57
N GLU A 725 -25.75 -6.73 6.68
CA GLU A 725 -26.99 -7.26 7.28
C GLU A 725 -27.96 -7.85 6.24
N ASN A 726 -27.43 -8.57 5.24
CA ASN A 726 -28.24 -9.22 4.22
C ASN A 726 -27.74 -10.66 3.97
N LYS A 727 -28.25 -11.33 2.92
CA LYS A 727 -27.86 -12.69 2.56
C LYS A 727 -26.35 -12.90 2.32
N GLU A 728 -25.61 -11.82 2.08
CA GLU A 728 -24.16 -11.83 1.87
C GLU A 728 -23.36 -11.71 3.18
N ARG A 729 -24.03 -11.72 4.34
CA ARG A 729 -23.41 -11.80 5.67
C ARG A 729 -22.41 -12.96 5.71
N GLY A 730 -21.26 -12.77 6.36
CA GLY A 730 -20.18 -13.77 6.41
C GLY A 730 -19.35 -13.89 5.13
N LYS A 731 -19.68 -13.13 4.08
CA LYS A 731 -18.87 -12.95 2.86
C LYS A 731 -18.46 -11.49 2.66
N LEU A 732 -19.39 -10.56 2.89
CA LEU A 732 -19.18 -9.13 2.71
C LEU A 732 -19.09 -8.42 4.06
N PHE A 733 -18.12 -7.52 4.15
CA PHE A 733 -17.83 -6.76 5.36
C PHE A 733 -17.71 -5.27 5.03
N ILE A 734 -17.90 -4.43 6.02
CA ILE A 734 -17.67 -3.00 5.95
C ILE A 734 -16.60 -2.69 6.98
N THR A 735 -15.59 -1.92 6.58
CA THR A 735 -14.66 -1.29 7.50
C THR A 735 -14.80 0.22 7.45
N GLN A 736 -14.61 0.89 8.58
CA GLN A 736 -14.69 2.34 8.67
C GLN A 736 -13.57 2.94 9.52
N VAL A 737 -12.93 3.96 8.94
CA VAL A 737 -11.94 4.79 9.62
C VAL A 737 -12.65 5.70 10.63
N PRO A 738 -12.17 5.80 11.88
CA PRO A 738 -12.74 6.72 12.87
C PRO A 738 -12.39 8.18 12.54
N TYR A 739 -13.24 9.11 12.97
CA TYR A 739 -13.17 10.53 12.61
C TYR A 739 -11.87 11.17 13.05
N TRP A 740 -11.34 10.81 14.22
CA TRP A 740 -10.07 11.35 14.70
C TRP A 740 -8.91 10.97 13.77
N ALA A 741 -8.85 9.72 13.31
CA ALA A 741 -7.87 9.26 12.33
C ALA A 741 -8.15 9.82 10.93
N ALA A 742 -9.40 10.19 10.63
CA ALA A 742 -9.76 10.86 9.39
C ALA A 742 -9.35 12.34 9.32
N ASN A 743 -9.21 12.99 10.49
CA ASN A 743 -8.90 14.41 10.63
C ASN A 743 -7.57 14.60 11.35
N GLN A 744 -6.55 13.85 10.92
CA GLN A 744 -5.20 13.92 11.49
C GLN A 744 -4.65 15.35 11.49
N ASN A 745 -5.02 16.18 10.51
CA ASN A 745 -4.59 17.58 10.45
C ASN A 745 -4.85 18.39 11.74
N LYS A 746 -5.92 18.06 12.49
CA LYS A 746 -6.28 18.71 13.77
C LYS A 746 -5.36 18.35 14.93
N PHE A 747 -4.55 17.32 14.76
CA PHE A 747 -3.63 16.79 15.77
C PHE A 747 -2.16 17.00 15.34
N THR A 748 -1.93 17.83 14.30
CA THR A 748 -0.60 18.25 13.83
C THR A 748 -0.13 19.47 14.62
N GLY A 749 1.14 19.47 15.04
CA GLY A 749 1.89 20.71 15.30
C GLY A 749 2.53 21.19 13.98
N GLN A 750 2.93 22.44 13.86
CA GLN A 750 3.90 22.82 12.81
C GLN A 750 5.25 22.25 13.24
N ASP A 751 5.70 21.17 12.61
CA ASP A 751 7.12 20.82 12.69
C ASP A 751 7.93 21.71 11.73
N GLU A 752 9.14 22.05 12.15
CA GLU A 752 10.03 22.95 11.41
C GLU A 752 10.39 22.38 10.03
N LEU A 753 10.39 21.05 9.90
CA LEU A 753 10.73 20.35 8.67
C LEU A 753 9.67 20.55 7.58
N THR A 754 8.38 20.39 7.91
CA THR A 754 7.26 20.64 6.99
C THR A 754 7.27 22.09 6.53
N ARG A 755 7.55 23.03 7.45
CA ARG A 755 7.67 24.46 7.12
C ARG A 755 8.83 24.72 6.16
N SER A 756 9.99 24.11 6.40
CA SER A 756 11.15 24.19 5.50
C SER A 756 10.80 23.74 4.07
N TYR A 757 10.10 22.62 3.91
CA TYR A 757 9.66 22.16 2.60
C TYR A 757 8.69 23.13 1.92
N LEU A 758 7.70 23.63 2.66
CA LEU A 758 6.73 24.61 2.16
C LEU A 758 7.41 25.88 1.67
N ASP A 759 8.27 26.47 2.52
CA ASP A 759 9.01 27.69 2.20
C ASP A 759 9.90 27.49 0.98
N SER A 760 10.54 26.33 0.86
CA SER A 760 11.39 25.97 -0.28
C SER A 760 10.58 25.88 -1.59
N LEU A 761 9.38 25.28 -1.54
CA LEU A 761 8.50 25.18 -2.72
C LEU A 761 7.85 26.51 -3.09
N PHE A 762 7.48 27.33 -2.11
CA PHE A 762 6.97 28.70 -2.36
C PHE A 762 8.04 29.58 -3.00
N ARG A 763 9.30 29.52 -2.51
CA ARG A 763 10.44 30.19 -3.16
C ARG A 763 10.65 29.70 -4.60
N LEU A 764 10.49 28.39 -4.84
CA LEU A 764 10.60 27.85 -6.20
C LEU A 764 9.48 28.40 -7.11
N GLN A 765 8.23 28.45 -6.64
CA GLN A 765 7.13 29.08 -7.38
C GLN A 765 7.41 30.55 -7.68
N GLU A 766 7.89 31.29 -6.68
CA GLU A 766 8.26 32.70 -6.80
C GLU A 766 9.37 32.90 -7.83
N SER A 767 10.47 32.13 -7.77
CA SER A 767 11.59 32.22 -8.69
C SER A 767 11.22 31.89 -10.15
N LEU A 768 10.20 31.05 -10.33
CA LEU A 768 9.66 30.71 -11.63
C LEU A 768 8.61 31.72 -12.09
N GLY A 769 8.27 32.73 -11.28
CA GLY A 769 7.18 33.65 -11.59
C GLY A 769 5.84 32.95 -11.73
N LEU A 770 5.62 31.84 -11.02
CA LEU A 770 4.36 31.11 -10.97
C LEU A 770 3.51 31.59 -9.76
N PRO A 771 2.20 31.33 -9.74
CA PRO A 771 1.37 31.60 -8.56
C PRO A 771 1.92 30.91 -7.31
N ILE A 772 2.07 31.66 -6.21
CA ILE A 772 2.58 31.14 -4.94
C ILE A 772 1.43 30.51 -4.15
N GLY A 773 1.49 29.20 -3.89
CA GLY A 773 0.43 28.48 -3.18
C GLY A 773 -0.95 28.66 -3.84
N GLN A 774 -1.87 29.31 -3.13
CA GLN A 774 -3.24 29.61 -3.58
C GLN A 774 -3.45 31.09 -3.93
N GLU A 775 -2.38 31.78 -4.34
CA GLU A 775 -2.40 33.19 -4.74
C GLU A 775 -3.50 33.46 -5.80
N ASP A 776 -4.19 34.58 -5.58
CA ASP A 776 -5.20 35.08 -6.52
C ASP A 776 -4.57 35.48 -7.86
N HIS A 777 -5.34 35.42 -8.95
CA HIS A 777 -4.81 35.70 -10.29
C HIS A 777 -4.26 37.12 -10.42
N ASP A 778 -5.03 38.11 -9.96
CA ASP A 778 -4.67 39.50 -10.19
C ASP A 778 -3.49 39.88 -9.28
N LYS A 779 -3.47 39.36 -8.05
CA LYS A 779 -2.29 39.46 -7.16
C LYS A 779 -1.04 38.83 -7.77
N HIS A 780 -1.19 37.66 -8.39
CA HIS A 780 -0.09 36.97 -9.06
C HIS A 780 0.49 37.83 -10.19
N LEU A 781 -0.38 38.36 -11.07
CA LEU A 781 0.03 39.20 -12.19
C LEU A 781 0.68 40.50 -11.74
N GLU A 782 0.12 41.16 -10.72
CA GLU A 782 0.68 42.35 -10.09
C GLU A 782 2.09 42.08 -9.56
N ARG A 783 2.30 40.97 -8.84
CA ARG A 783 3.60 40.61 -8.28
C ARG A 783 4.69 40.42 -9.33
N ILE A 784 4.36 39.80 -10.47
CA ILE A 784 5.34 39.59 -11.54
C ILE A 784 5.45 40.80 -12.49
N GLY A 785 4.73 41.90 -12.21
CA GLY A 785 4.73 43.10 -13.04
C GLY A 785 4.16 42.86 -14.45
N GLU A 786 3.33 41.84 -14.64
CA GLU A 786 2.71 41.52 -15.91
C GLU A 786 1.24 41.99 -15.94
N THR A 787 0.81 42.51 -17.08
CA THR A 787 -0.60 42.69 -17.42
C THR A 787 -1.12 41.48 -18.18
N ARG A 788 -2.45 41.27 -18.17
CA ARG A 788 -3.10 40.18 -18.93
C ARG A 788 -2.71 40.15 -20.42
N SER A 789 -2.58 41.34 -21.02
CA SER A 789 -2.10 41.48 -22.41
C SER A 789 -0.60 41.25 -22.55
N SER A 790 0.21 41.57 -21.54
CA SER A 790 1.66 41.37 -21.61
C SER A 790 2.07 39.91 -21.45
N CYS A 791 1.34 39.05 -20.73
CA CYS A 791 1.65 37.61 -20.70
C CYS A 791 1.63 37.02 -22.12
N LEU A 792 0.57 37.32 -22.88
CA LEU A 792 0.41 36.86 -24.26
C LEU A 792 1.41 37.56 -25.21
N ARG A 793 1.61 38.88 -25.07
CA ARG A 793 2.59 39.62 -25.88
C ARG A 793 4.03 39.21 -25.58
N SER A 794 4.39 38.89 -24.34
CA SER A 794 5.72 38.35 -23.98
C SER A 794 5.95 36.99 -24.62
N ALA A 795 4.95 36.10 -24.59
CA ALA A 795 5.03 34.81 -25.26
C ALA A 795 5.19 34.97 -26.78
N ILE A 796 4.45 35.90 -27.40
CA ILE A 796 4.53 36.19 -28.84
C ILE A 796 5.86 36.89 -29.22
N LYS A 797 6.30 37.89 -28.44
CA LYS A 797 7.49 38.72 -28.73
C LYS A 797 8.82 37.96 -28.60
N ARG A 798 8.86 36.83 -27.88
CA ARG A 798 10.05 35.96 -27.79
C ARG A 798 10.15 34.92 -28.91
N GLN A 799 9.10 34.77 -29.71
CA GLN A 799 9.10 33.88 -30.89
C GLN A 799 9.49 34.57 -32.18
N LEU A 800 9.17 35.86 -32.26
CA LEU A 800 9.66 36.78 -33.27
C LEU A 800 11.08 37.19 -32.88
#